data_AF-A0A956TCZ8-F1
#
_entry.id   AF-A0A956TCZ8-F1
#
_cell.length_a   1.000
_cell.length_b   1.000
_cell.length_c   1.000
_cell.angle_alpha   90.00
_cell.angle_beta   90.00
_cell.angle_gamma   90.00
#
_symmetry.space_group_name_H-M   'P 1'
#
loop_
_entity.id
_entity.type
_entity.pdbx_description
1 polymer ?
#
loop_
_entity_poly.entity_id
_entity_poly.type
_entity_poly.pdbx_seq_one_letter_code
_entity_poly.pdbx_strand_id
1 'polypeptide(L)'
;MFLLIALPLFCWLLVHRLLKVTCPLLCVGFTITLGAVWMLSLANVGLATNLAALPLGLACAYLWKKCPASAFEAPALSKPAGYALVGIWVVVLTYTCANQNLFLDDDFWIHYALMGLLKSDGLPVRHPFFAEILMRGHYGRDLLIATMSRLSGVSLFQAQFTHQLLAQLGSLLCLSGLAWRSTRSDLSTVLAVLFTFVGVNVGSRGGLMECYQNNNGLAYMVTLGLFGLLYLVVEEATPARVVVAGLALGPFALIYETHFGLIGLVMLVYLVATRRKEFVAIGLIALTIAAVQGGPITNMVRDRLHPVHRQWTPGELNQHQIVKFTFPKKELFQVQLAYGFYQRRSCAYSLLPPLGPITQVAPGTPYRPLWSWDLLMIHWLPTLLAPFSLWMLARRPANQLGLGFWVFAAASYLVPGLVNFGPIYEFEYFRWEFATGFAFAVAFGLAAGRFLEKLGPALKWSLLTALVVLEVSPSLVLFVAPTVEAVHQKGSVADFFRPRKQLAYVMGLSQELRGFCFQDYKAARLLSQISQPGDNLIVNAPCRIPHDIRLESTLAGISGRRSVGHSLPWPQEPVGTPPFHRSAPAVAFWGHPSEALLAQLSVDWVLMRPGADNQAELIDWFDAHCQVKWAEGNYRLWRSPVPHRPLVGVSSQPSRADPPRFKTVPDSVYTATPFEFSLEPSTGLWAWGFVKAGDGPESLDLHEVVCWTDGPCLAVTPPISGTFELRLFEVRDGWLYPTERAFPIEVKARAFVVR
;
A
#
# COMPACT_ATOMS: atom_id res chain seq x y z
N MET A 1 -11.11 0.04 24.33
CA MET A 1 -10.08 -0.53 25.23
C MET A 1 -10.31 -2.00 25.52
N PHE A 2 -11.50 -2.43 25.96
CA PHE A 2 -11.77 -3.84 26.31
C PHE A 2 -11.49 -4.85 25.18
N LEU A 3 -11.86 -4.53 23.93
CA LEU A 3 -11.58 -5.40 22.78
C LEU A 3 -10.07 -5.60 22.55
N LEU A 4 -9.25 -4.58 22.81
CA LEU A 4 -7.78 -4.64 22.66
C LEU A 4 -7.13 -5.57 23.69
N ILE A 5 -7.82 -5.94 24.76
CA ILE A 5 -7.35 -6.87 25.80
C ILE A 5 -7.98 -8.25 25.58
N ALA A 6 -9.29 -8.30 25.35
CA ALA A 6 -10.04 -9.54 25.18
C ALA A 6 -9.59 -10.33 23.95
N LEU A 7 -9.30 -9.66 22.82
CA LEU A 7 -8.92 -10.35 21.59
C LEU A 7 -7.55 -11.04 21.69
N PRO A 8 -6.45 -10.38 22.15
CA PRO A 8 -5.19 -11.08 22.35
C PRO A 8 -5.31 -12.25 23.34
N LEU A 9 -6.09 -12.10 24.42
CA LEU A 9 -6.33 -13.19 25.36
C LEU A 9 -7.05 -14.36 24.69
N PHE A 10 -8.08 -14.08 23.88
CA PHE A 10 -8.79 -15.10 23.11
C PHE A 10 -7.84 -15.83 22.15
N CYS A 11 -7.04 -15.09 21.38
CA CYS A 11 -6.05 -15.66 20.48
C CYS A 11 -5.02 -16.52 21.21
N TRP A 12 -4.55 -16.07 22.38
CA TRP A 12 -3.63 -16.84 23.21
C TRP A 12 -4.24 -18.17 23.66
N LEU A 13 -5.48 -18.14 24.17
CA LEU A 13 -6.17 -19.36 24.61
C LEU A 13 -6.46 -20.29 23.44
N LEU A 14 -6.85 -19.76 22.28
CA LEU A 14 -7.03 -20.52 21.07
C LEU A 14 -5.74 -21.24 20.67
N VAL A 15 -4.63 -20.50 20.57
CA VAL A 15 -3.34 -21.05 20.14
C VAL A 15 -2.81 -22.07 21.15
N HIS A 16 -2.81 -21.74 22.43
CA HIS A 16 -2.23 -22.58 23.46
C HIS A 16 -3.08 -23.81 23.79
N ARG A 17 -4.39 -23.65 23.93
CA ARG A 17 -5.28 -24.70 24.43
C ARG A 17 -6.01 -25.46 23.32
N LEU A 18 -6.49 -24.76 22.29
CA LEU A 18 -7.23 -25.40 21.20
C LEU A 18 -6.31 -25.96 20.12
N LEU A 19 -5.34 -25.16 19.65
CA LEU A 19 -4.36 -25.60 18.64
C LEU A 19 -3.21 -26.42 19.24
N LYS A 20 -3.08 -26.41 20.58
CA LYS A 20 -2.06 -27.10 21.37
C LYS A 20 -0.63 -26.73 20.95
N VAL A 21 -0.40 -25.44 20.70
CA VAL A 21 0.95 -24.95 20.39
C VAL A 21 1.75 -24.87 21.68
N THR A 22 2.74 -25.76 21.81
CA THR A 22 3.57 -25.91 23.01
C THR A 22 4.83 -25.05 22.99
N CYS A 23 5.29 -24.58 21.82
CA CYS A 23 6.45 -23.69 21.74
C CYS A 23 6.04 -22.26 22.14
N PRO A 24 6.61 -21.66 23.21
CA PRO A 24 6.27 -20.31 23.65
C PRO A 24 6.43 -19.23 22.57
N LEU A 25 7.50 -19.30 21.77
CA LEU A 25 7.77 -18.34 20.70
C LEU A 25 6.66 -18.37 19.65
N LEU A 26 6.29 -19.56 19.18
CA LEU A 26 5.17 -19.74 18.25
C LEU A 26 3.84 -19.32 18.86
N CYS A 27 3.64 -19.63 20.14
CA CYS A 27 2.40 -19.29 20.83
C CYS A 27 2.18 -17.78 20.85
N VAL A 28 3.20 -17.00 21.21
CA VAL A 28 3.13 -15.54 21.18
C VAL A 28 3.04 -15.02 19.75
N GLY A 29 3.86 -15.52 18.82
CA GLY A 29 3.85 -15.10 17.42
C GLY A 29 2.48 -15.28 16.74
N PHE A 30 1.86 -16.45 16.91
CA PHE A 30 0.50 -16.70 16.41
C PHE A 30 -0.55 -15.87 17.13
N THR A 31 -0.38 -15.60 18.41
CA THR A 31 -1.32 -14.74 19.15
C THR A 31 -1.35 -13.34 18.55
N ILE A 32 -0.18 -12.75 18.27
CA ILE A 32 -0.06 -11.44 17.62
C ILE A 32 -0.67 -11.51 16.22
N THR A 33 -0.31 -12.53 15.43
CA THR A 33 -0.75 -12.69 14.04
C THR A 33 -2.27 -12.85 13.94
N LEU A 34 -2.85 -13.80 14.67
CA LEU A 34 -4.30 -14.03 14.69
C LEU A 34 -5.04 -12.84 15.31
N GLY A 35 -4.47 -12.19 16.32
CA GLY A 35 -5.01 -10.96 16.89
C GLY A 35 -5.17 -9.86 15.84
N ALA A 36 -4.16 -9.64 14.99
CA ALA A 36 -4.23 -8.68 13.89
C ALA A 36 -5.29 -9.08 12.84
N VAL A 37 -5.27 -10.33 12.39
CA VAL A 37 -6.19 -10.85 11.34
C VAL A 37 -7.64 -10.80 11.79
N TRP A 38 -7.92 -11.17 13.04
CA TRP A 38 -9.28 -11.16 13.58
C TRP A 38 -9.77 -9.76 13.94
N MET A 39 -8.88 -8.88 14.43
CA MET A 39 -9.24 -7.47 14.60
C MET A 39 -9.63 -6.85 13.26
N LEU A 40 -8.86 -7.13 12.20
CA LEU A 40 -9.18 -6.69 10.86
C LEU A 40 -10.54 -7.25 10.40
N SER A 41 -10.76 -8.56 10.56
CA SER A 41 -12.03 -9.21 10.19
C SER A 41 -13.22 -8.54 10.89
N LEU A 42 -13.12 -8.34 12.20
CA LEU A 42 -14.16 -7.66 13.00
C LEU A 42 -14.37 -6.22 12.54
N ALA A 43 -13.28 -5.48 12.26
CA ALA A 43 -13.37 -4.10 11.81
C ALA A 43 -14.07 -3.99 10.46
N ASN A 44 -13.75 -4.92 9.56
CA ASN A 44 -14.27 -4.95 8.21
C ASN A 44 -15.78 -5.27 8.14
N VAL A 45 -16.31 -6.01 9.11
CA VAL A 45 -17.76 -6.25 9.22
C VAL A 45 -18.46 -5.26 10.17
N GLY A 46 -17.78 -4.18 10.58
CA GLY A 46 -18.34 -3.17 11.48
C GLY A 46 -18.53 -3.64 12.94
N LEU A 47 -17.98 -4.79 13.31
CA LEU A 47 -18.11 -5.40 14.65
C LEU A 47 -16.93 -5.10 15.58
N ALA A 48 -15.88 -4.39 15.16
CA ALA A 48 -14.77 -4.01 16.03
C ALA A 48 -15.15 -2.90 17.03
N THR A 49 -16.02 -3.24 17.98
CA THR A 49 -16.51 -2.38 19.04
C THR A 49 -16.14 -2.96 20.41
N ASN A 50 -16.22 -2.17 21.47
CA ASN A 50 -16.02 -2.72 22.83
C ASN A 50 -17.09 -3.77 23.19
N LEU A 51 -18.26 -3.78 22.53
CA LEU A 51 -19.30 -4.79 22.75
C LEU A 51 -18.88 -6.18 22.26
N ALA A 52 -18.07 -6.25 21.20
CA ALA A 52 -17.52 -7.52 20.73
C ALA A 52 -16.59 -8.20 21.75
N ALA A 53 -16.15 -7.49 22.79
CA ALA A 53 -15.39 -8.10 23.89
C ALA A 53 -16.21 -9.09 24.72
N LEU A 54 -17.55 -8.95 24.78
CA LEU A 54 -18.43 -9.84 25.53
C LEU A 54 -18.46 -11.28 24.98
N PRO A 55 -18.81 -11.51 23.69
CA PRO A 55 -18.77 -12.86 23.12
C PRO A 55 -17.35 -13.44 23.13
N LEU A 56 -16.31 -12.62 22.95
CA LEU A 56 -14.91 -13.06 23.10
C LEU A 56 -14.60 -13.50 24.53
N GLY A 57 -15.07 -12.77 25.54
CA GLY A 57 -14.92 -13.15 26.95
C GLY A 57 -15.61 -14.47 27.29
N LEU A 58 -16.81 -14.71 26.75
CA LEU A 58 -17.50 -15.99 26.88
C LEU A 58 -16.75 -17.12 26.16
N ALA A 59 -16.21 -16.86 24.97
CA ALA A 59 -15.39 -17.81 24.24
C ALA A 59 -14.08 -18.14 25.00
N CYS A 60 -13.43 -17.14 25.61
CA CYS A 60 -12.29 -17.33 26.51
C CYS A 60 -12.64 -18.23 27.68
N ALA A 61 -13.75 -17.95 28.38
CA ALA A 61 -14.21 -18.77 29.50
C ALA A 61 -14.51 -20.21 29.08
N TYR A 62 -15.12 -20.40 27.91
CA TYR A 62 -15.37 -21.72 27.33
C TYR A 62 -14.07 -22.47 27.05
N LEU A 63 -13.12 -21.86 26.32
CA LEU A 63 -11.83 -22.46 26.02
C LEU A 63 -11.04 -22.77 27.29
N TRP A 64 -11.09 -21.88 28.28
CA TRP A 64 -10.44 -22.09 29.56
C TRP A 64 -11.01 -23.30 30.32
N LYS A 65 -12.34 -23.47 30.30
CA LYS A 65 -13.02 -24.56 31.01
C LYS A 65 -12.95 -25.90 30.27
N LYS A 66 -12.98 -25.89 28.93
CA LYS A 66 -13.15 -27.11 28.11
C LYS A 66 -11.86 -27.60 27.46
N CYS A 67 -10.87 -26.75 27.28
CA CYS A 67 -9.61 -27.13 26.66
C CYS A 67 -8.48 -27.06 27.70
N PRO A 68 -7.93 -28.21 28.14
CA PRO A 68 -6.82 -28.20 29.09
C PRO A 68 -5.58 -27.54 28.46
N ALA A 69 -4.79 -26.85 29.29
CA ALA A 69 -3.51 -26.28 28.86
C ALA A 69 -2.52 -27.42 28.57
N SER A 70 -1.77 -27.28 27.48
CA SER A 70 -0.63 -28.15 27.19
C SER A 70 0.61 -27.60 27.89
N ALA A 71 1.52 -28.44 28.37
CA ALA A 71 2.77 -27.96 28.94
C ALA A 71 3.59 -27.23 27.86
N PHE A 72 4.21 -26.10 28.24
CA PHE A 72 5.14 -25.43 27.34
C PHE A 72 6.40 -26.26 27.16
N GLU A 73 6.80 -26.43 25.91
CA GLU A 73 8.08 -27.01 25.51
C GLU A 73 8.99 -25.84 25.13
N ALA A 74 9.80 -25.39 26.10
CA ALA A 74 10.76 -24.32 25.84
C ALA A 74 11.71 -24.72 24.72
N PRO A 75 12.07 -23.80 23.80
CA PRO A 75 13.09 -24.09 22.79
C PRO A 75 14.39 -24.48 23.48
N ALA A 76 14.83 -25.71 23.28
CA ALA A 76 16.11 -26.22 23.78
C ALA A 76 17.28 -25.70 22.94
N LEU A 77 17.35 -24.37 22.77
CA LEU A 77 18.44 -23.69 22.07
C LEU A 77 19.68 -23.65 22.98
N SER A 78 20.87 -23.84 22.40
CA SER A 78 22.09 -23.54 23.14
C SER A 78 22.17 -22.05 23.50
N LYS A 79 22.90 -21.72 24.58
CA LYS A 79 23.09 -20.31 24.99
C LYS A 79 23.63 -19.43 23.85
N PRO A 80 24.65 -19.85 23.07
CA PRO A 80 25.14 -19.05 21.94
C PRO A 80 24.06 -18.78 20.89
N ALA A 81 23.26 -19.80 20.54
CA ALA A 81 22.17 -19.64 19.58
C ALA A 81 21.08 -18.70 20.11
N GLY A 82 20.74 -18.82 21.41
CA GLY A 82 19.83 -17.91 22.09
C GLY A 82 20.32 -16.46 22.06
N TYR A 83 21.59 -16.21 22.39
CA TYR A 83 22.17 -14.87 22.32
C TYR A 83 22.22 -14.32 20.89
N ALA A 84 22.56 -15.15 19.90
CA ALA A 84 22.55 -14.74 18.50
C ALA A 84 21.14 -14.33 18.03
N LEU A 85 20.12 -15.12 18.35
CA LEU A 85 18.72 -14.79 18.02
C LEU A 85 18.28 -13.50 18.70
N VAL A 86 18.53 -13.36 20.00
CA VAL A 86 18.19 -12.12 20.74
C VAL A 86 18.93 -10.92 20.14
N GLY A 87 20.20 -11.06 19.77
CA GLY A 87 20.97 -10.02 19.10
C GLY A 87 20.32 -9.59 17.78
N ILE A 88 19.92 -10.55 16.93
CA ILE A 88 19.20 -10.27 15.68
C ILE A 88 17.89 -9.54 15.97
N TRP A 89 17.11 -10.00 16.95
CA TRP A 89 15.83 -9.36 17.30
C TRP A 89 16.03 -7.93 17.76
N VAL A 90 17.02 -7.67 18.63
CA VAL A 90 17.33 -6.33 19.10
C VAL A 90 17.71 -5.41 17.94
N VAL A 91 18.56 -5.88 17.01
CA VAL A 91 18.94 -5.09 15.82
C VAL A 91 17.72 -4.75 14.97
N VAL A 92 16.90 -5.74 14.61
CA VAL A 92 15.70 -5.55 13.77
C VAL A 92 14.71 -4.58 14.41
N LEU A 93 14.41 -4.78 15.70
CA LEU A 93 13.44 -3.94 16.41
C LEU A 93 13.98 -2.53 16.65
N THR A 94 15.27 -2.38 16.94
CA THR A 94 15.90 -1.05 17.09
C THR A 94 15.87 -0.29 15.78
N TYR A 95 16.24 -0.94 14.67
CA TYR A 95 16.20 -0.34 13.33
C TYR A 95 14.78 0.10 12.97
N THR A 96 13.80 -0.80 13.14
CA THR A 96 12.38 -0.53 12.88
C THR A 96 11.87 0.65 13.70
N CYS A 97 12.20 0.70 15.00
CA CYS A 97 11.83 1.80 15.90
C CYS A 97 12.49 3.13 15.53
N ALA A 98 13.77 3.12 15.17
CA ALA A 98 14.50 4.31 14.77
C ALA A 98 13.94 4.87 13.47
N ASN A 99 13.80 4.03 12.45
CA ASN A 99 13.39 4.45 11.11
C ASN A 99 11.93 4.94 11.09
N GLN A 100 11.00 4.29 11.80
CA GLN A 100 9.62 4.80 11.97
C GLN A 100 9.53 6.19 12.61
N ASN A 101 10.50 6.56 13.46
CA ASN A 101 10.52 7.87 14.11
C ASN A 101 11.19 8.95 13.25
N LEU A 102 11.76 8.60 12.10
CA LEU A 102 12.64 9.48 11.34
C LEU A 102 12.24 9.64 9.88
N PHE A 103 11.55 8.67 9.31
CA PHE A 103 11.16 8.69 7.92
C PHE A 103 9.65 8.57 7.80
N LEU A 104 9.13 9.10 6.69
CA LEU A 104 7.77 8.81 6.26
C LEU A 104 7.65 7.35 5.84
N ASP A 105 6.43 6.83 5.97
CA ASP A 105 6.08 5.51 5.47
C ASP A 105 6.15 5.47 3.93
N ASP A 106 6.49 4.32 3.36
CA ASP A 106 6.30 4.10 1.93
C ASP A 106 4.82 4.30 1.58
N ASP A 107 4.55 4.97 0.45
CA ASP A 107 3.19 5.36 0.03
C ASP A 107 2.40 6.17 1.08
N PHE A 108 3.10 6.93 1.92
CA PHE A 108 2.50 7.80 2.96
C PHE A 108 1.35 8.67 2.42
N TRP A 109 1.46 9.15 1.19
CA TRP A 109 0.49 10.03 0.55
C TRP A 109 -0.93 9.43 0.51
N ILE A 110 -1.07 8.13 0.25
CA ILE A 110 -2.39 7.47 0.23
C ILE A 110 -2.75 6.90 1.59
N HIS A 111 -1.82 6.17 2.23
CA HIS A 111 -2.13 5.40 3.43
C HIS A 111 -2.43 6.28 4.63
N TYR A 112 -1.70 7.36 4.84
CA TYR A 112 -1.93 8.20 6.02
C TYR A 112 -3.28 8.93 5.96
N ALA A 113 -3.64 9.44 4.78
CA ALA A 113 -4.96 10.02 4.54
C ALA A 113 -6.08 8.98 4.70
N LEU A 114 -5.88 7.78 4.15
CA LEU A 114 -6.85 6.69 4.24
C LEU A 114 -7.07 6.23 5.68
N MET A 115 -6.02 6.11 6.49
CA MET A 115 -6.13 5.86 7.93
C MET A 115 -6.94 6.93 8.66
N GLY A 116 -6.75 8.21 8.29
CA GLY A 116 -7.54 9.35 8.76
C GLY A 116 -9.03 9.15 8.51
N LEU A 117 -9.39 8.87 7.26
CA LEU A 117 -10.76 8.67 6.82
C LEU A 117 -11.41 7.43 7.44
N LEU A 118 -10.68 6.31 7.52
CA LEU A 118 -11.19 5.09 8.14
C LEU A 118 -11.44 5.27 9.65
N LYS A 119 -10.67 6.15 10.29
CA LYS A 119 -10.86 6.49 11.69
C LYS A 119 -12.10 7.37 11.91
N SER A 120 -12.39 8.29 10.99
CA SER A 120 -13.50 9.25 11.08
C SER A 120 -14.81 8.74 10.48
N ASP A 121 -14.78 8.30 9.23
CA ASP A 121 -15.94 7.94 8.41
C ASP A 121 -16.23 6.43 8.44
N GLY A 122 -15.22 5.59 8.66
CA GLY A 122 -15.36 4.14 8.68
C GLY A 122 -15.53 3.53 7.28
N LEU A 123 -16.44 2.56 7.15
CA LEU A 123 -16.75 1.88 5.88
C LEU A 123 -17.97 2.52 5.22
N PRO A 124 -18.07 2.52 3.88
CA PRO A 124 -17.18 1.89 2.90
C PRO A 124 -15.87 2.67 2.63
N VAL A 125 -14.82 1.96 2.23
CA VAL A 125 -13.51 2.56 1.96
C VAL A 125 -13.53 3.34 0.65
N ARG A 126 -13.42 4.67 0.72
CA ARG A 126 -13.32 5.56 -0.45
C ARG A 126 -11.91 6.09 -0.60
N HIS A 127 -11.53 6.42 -1.83
CA HIS A 127 -10.24 7.01 -2.12
C HIS A 127 -10.11 8.38 -1.44
N PRO A 128 -8.95 8.72 -0.85
CA PRO A 128 -8.81 9.95 -0.05
C PRO A 128 -8.95 11.26 -0.82
N PHE A 129 -8.73 11.20 -2.14
CA PHE A 129 -8.75 12.36 -3.04
C PHE A 129 -9.88 12.32 -4.08
N PHE A 130 -10.61 11.20 -4.18
CA PHE A 130 -11.67 10.96 -5.17
C PHE A 130 -12.85 10.30 -4.48
N ALA A 131 -13.84 11.09 -4.05
CA ALA A 131 -14.93 10.61 -3.20
C ALA A 131 -15.82 9.56 -3.90
N GLU A 132 -15.89 9.61 -5.22
CA GLU A 132 -16.61 8.70 -6.10
C GLU A 132 -15.92 7.35 -6.26
N ILE A 133 -14.60 7.26 -6.00
CA ILE A 133 -13.82 6.04 -6.16
C ILE A 133 -13.91 5.21 -4.88
N LEU A 134 -14.59 4.08 -4.99
CA LEU A 134 -14.57 3.03 -3.97
C LEU A 134 -13.25 2.24 -4.08
N MET A 135 -12.51 2.17 -2.98
CA MET A 135 -11.30 1.36 -2.88
C MET A 135 -11.67 -0.13 -2.81
N ARG A 136 -11.14 -0.92 -3.73
CA ARG A 136 -11.47 -2.33 -3.91
C ARG A 136 -10.48 -3.30 -3.26
N GLY A 137 -9.43 -2.84 -2.60
CA GLY A 137 -8.41 -3.67 -1.97
C GLY A 137 -7.30 -2.85 -1.30
N HIS A 138 -6.26 -3.53 -0.81
CA HIS A 138 -5.03 -2.92 -0.28
C HIS A 138 -5.20 -1.96 0.94
N TYR A 139 -6.36 -1.94 1.61
CA TYR A 139 -6.63 -1.08 2.77
C TYR A 139 -6.60 -1.83 4.12
N GLY A 140 -6.33 -3.15 4.13
CA GLY A 140 -6.48 -3.98 5.34
C GLY A 140 -5.63 -3.51 6.51
N ARG A 141 -4.38 -3.11 6.27
CA ARG A 141 -3.49 -2.53 7.28
C ARG A 141 -4.01 -1.18 7.78
N ASP A 142 -4.49 -0.33 6.89
CA ASP A 142 -4.97 1.02 7.24
C ASP A 142 -6.22 0.92 8.13
N LEU A 143 -7.14 0.01 7.81
CA LEU A 143 -8.32 -0.28 8.61
C LEU A 143 -7.96 -0.81 9.99
N LEU A 144 -6.94 -1.68 10.08
CA LEU A 144 -6.44 -2.17 11.35
C LEU A 144 -5.86 -1.04 12.21
N ILE A 145 -4.99 -0.19 11.65
CA ILE A 145 -4.38 0.95 12.37
C ILE A 145 -5.43 1.96 12.80
N ALA A 146 -6.34 2.34 11.90
CA ALA A 146 -7.44 3.24 12.20
C ALA A 146 -8.33 2.70 13.34
N THR A 147 -8.63 1.41 13.31
CA THR A 147 -9.39 0.73 14.36
C THR A 147 -8.64 0.69 15.69
N MET A 148 -7.35 0.37 15.68
CA MET A 148 -6.51 0.43 16.88
C MET A 148 -6.49 1.84 17.48
N SER A 149 -6.31 2.87 16.66
CA SER A 149 -6.33 4.26 17.09
C SER A 149 -7.68 4.65 17.69
N ARG A 150 -8.79 4.28 17.04
CA ARG A 150 -10.15 4.53 17.52
C ARG A 150 -10.45 3.83 18.85
N LEU A 151 -10.05 2.57 19.01
CA LEU A 151 -10.34 1.79 20.22
C LEU A 151 -9.47 2.16 21.43
N SER A 152 -8.26 2.68 21.20
CA SER A 152 -7.30 3.06 22.24
C SER A 152 -7.31 4.56 22.55
N GLY A 153 -7.81 5.41 21.64
CA GLY A 153 -7.76 6.86 21.76
C GLY A 153 -6.41 7.49 21.40
N VAL A 154 -5.40 6.68 21.02
CA VAL A 154 -4.07 7.19 20.64
C VAL A 154 -4.08 7.80 19.23
N SER A 155 -3.06 8.59 18.88
CA SER A 155 -2.93 9.14 17.53
C SER A 155 -2.67 8.04 16.48
N LEU A 156 -2.95 8.32 15.20
CA LEU A 156 -2.68 7.36 14.12
C LEU A 156 -1.21 6.98 14.04
N PHE A 157 -0.30 7.92 14.25
CA PHE A 157 1.15 7.65 14.30
C PHE A 157 1.53 6.69 15.41
N GLN A 158 0.96 6.85 16.61
CA GLN A 158 1.22 5.92 17.72
C GLN A 158 0.66 4.53 17.42
N ALA A 159 -0.55 4.45 16.86
CA ALA A 159 -1.14 3.18 16.46
C ALA A 159 -0.33 2.48 15.37
N GLN A 160 0.12 3.22 14.35
CA GLN A 160 1.01 2.73 13.30
C GLN A 160 2.34 2.24 13.88
N PHE A 161 2.96 3.02 14.77
CA PHE A 161 4.20 2.66 15.44
C PHE A 161 4.11 1.33 16.17
N THR A 162 3.08 1.21 17.01
CA THR A 162 2.81 -0.03 17.74
C THR A 162 2.50 -1.19 16.79
N HIS A 163 1.71 -0.96 15.74
CA HIS A 163 1.35 -1.99 14.77
C HIS A 163 2.59 -2.55 14.05
N GLN A 164 3.45 -1.71 13.50
CA GLN A 164 4.64 -2.17 12.76
C GLN A 164 5.62 -2.88 13.70
N LEU A 165 5.78 -2.41 14.94
CA LEU A 165 6.60 -3.09 15.95
C LEU A 165 6.06 -4.49 16.27
N LEU A 166 4.75 -4.61 16.47
CA LEU A 166 4.09 -5.90 16.70
C LEU A 166 4.21 -6.81 15.49
N ALA A 167 4.11 -6.28 14.28
CA ALA A 167 4.25 -7.05 13.05
C ALA A 167 5.66 -7.65 12.90
N GLN A 168 6.70 -6.85 13.18
CA GLN A 168 8.08 -7.31 13.18
C GLN A 168 8.35 -8.34 14.28
N LEU A 169 7.91 -8.06 15.51
CA LEU A 169 8.02 -9.01 16.63
C LEU A 169 7.30 -10.33 16.34
N GLY A 170 6.07 -10.26 15.82
CA GLY A 170 5.28 -11.44 15.43
C GLY A 170 6.00 -12.27 14.38
N SER A 171 6.56 -11.62 13.35
CA SER A 171 7.35 -12.27 12.29
C SER A 171 8.60 -12.98 12.85
N LEU A 172 9.37 -12.30 13.71
CA LEU A 172 10.57 -12.86 14.35
C LEU A 172 10.24 -14.09 15.21
N LEU A 173 9.20 -13.98 16.04
CA LEU A 173 8.75 -15.04 16.94
C LEU A 173 8.21 -16.25 16.16
N CYS A 174 7.39 -16.02 15.13
CA CYS A 174 6.89 -17.06 14.25
C CYS A 174 8.04 -17.78 13.55
N LEU A 175 8.94 -17.07 12.86
CA LEU A 175 10.01 -17.72 12.12
C LEU A 175 10.98 -18.46 13.03
N SER A 176 11.40 -17.84 14.14
CA SER A 176 12.31 -18.47 15.11
C SER A 176 11.72 -19.74 15.69
N GLY A 177 10.45 -19.68 16.10
CA GLY A 177 9.74 -20.84 16.63
C GLY A 177 9.50 -21.94 15.59
N LEU A 178 9.19 -21.57 14.34
CA LEU A 178 8.91 -22.52 13.25
C LEU A 178 10.19 -23.22 12.79
N ALA A 179 11.26 -22.46 12.60
CA ALA A 179 12.56 -23.00 12.21
C ALA A 179 13.10 -23.95 13.29
N TRP A 180 13.02 -23.58 14.58
CA TRP A 180 13.45 -24.47 15.65
C TRP A 180 12.56 -25.72 15.74
N ARG A 181 11.24 -25.58 15.72
CA ARG A 181 10.32 -26.73 15.84
C ARG A 181 10.51 -27.72 14.70
N SER A 182 10.64 -27.23 13.47
CA SER A 182 10.74 -28.07 12.26
C SER A 182 12.12 -28.71 12.08
N THR A 183 13.19 -28.09 12.58
CA THR A 183 14.56 -28.60 12.36
C THR A 183 15.22 -29.18 13.59
N ARG A 184 14.82 -28.76 14.79
CA ARG A 184 15.52 -29.01 16.05
C ARG A 184 17.02 -28.67 15.99
N SER A 185 17.38 -27.72 15.13
CA SER A 185 18.76 -27.30 14.87
C SER A 185 18.93 -25.82 15.20
N ASP A 186 19.91 -25.54 16.05
CA ASP A 186 20.31 -24.19 16.45
C ASP A 186 20.76 -23.37 15.24
N LEU A 187 21.65 -23.93 14.43
CA LEU A 187 22.25 -23.19 13.32
C LEU A 187 21.24 -22.92 12.21
N SER A 188 20.36 -23.88 11.92
CA SER A 188 19.27 -23.69 10.95
C SER A 188 18.31 -22.58 11.39
N THR A 189 18.03 -22.51 12.69
CA THR A 189 17.16 -21.48 13.26
C THR A 189 17.79 -20.10 13.15
N VAL A 190 19.05 -19.95 13.60
CA VAL A 190 19.78 -18.68 13.53
C VAL A 190 19.91 -18.20 12.09
N LEU A 191 20.33 -19.09 11.17
CA LEU A 191 20.53 -18.71 9.77
C LEU A 191 19.23 -18.39 9.03
N ALA A 192 18.15 -19.14 9.27
CA ALA A 192 16.85 -18.82 8.68
C ALA A 192 16.38 -17.43 9.10
N VAL A 193 16.50 -17.07 10.39
CA VAL A 193 16.11 -15.74 10.88
C VAL A 193 17.05 -14.66 10.34
N LEU A 194 18.36 -14.87 10.41
CA LEU A 194 19.36 -13.89 9.94
C LEU A 194 19.19 -13.58 8.46
N PHE A 195 19.11 -14.60 7.60
CA PHE A 195 18.98 -14.41 6.16
C PHE A 195 17.62 -13.82 5.79
N THR A 196 16.53 -14.19 6.48
CA THR A 196 15.22 -13.62 6.14
C THR A 196 15.10 -12.13 6.48
N PHE A 197 15.70 -11.70 7.60
CA PHE A 197 15.55 -10.31 8.04
C PHE A 197 16.63 -9.39 7.48
N VAL A 198 17.82 -9.90 7.18
CA VAL A 198 18.99 -9.10 6.80
C VAL A 198 19.68 -9.58 5.52
N GLY A 199 19.28 -10.73 4.98
CA GLY A 199 19.96 -11.42 3.87
C GLY A 199 19.02 -11.93 2.78
N VAL A 200 18.03 -11.12 2.40
CA VAL A 200 17.16 -11.45 1.24
C VAL A 200 17.81 -10.95 -0.04
N ASN A 201 18.40 -9.75 0.01
CA ASN A 201 19.18 -9.13 -1.08
C ASN A 201 18.50 -9.21 -2.46
N VAL A 202 17.27 -8.70 -2.55
CA VAL A 202 16.54 -8.58 -3.82
C VAL A 202 16.35 -7.12 -4.19
N GLY A 203 16.90 -6.73 -5.34
CA GLY A 203 16.99 -5.34 -5.75
C GLY A 203 17.72 -4.51 -4.69
N SER A 204 17.22 -3.31 -4.43
CA SER A 204 17.79 -2.45 -3.39
C SER A 204 17.39 -2.84 -1.96
N ARG A 205 16.77 -4.00 -1.75
CA ARG A 205 16.23 -4.43 -0.45
C ARG A 205 17.09 -5.56 0.16
N GLY A 206 17.70 -5.30 1.32
CA GLY A 206 18.43 -6.28 2.13
C GLY A 206 17.59 -7.28 2.93
N GLY A 207 16.30 -7.05 3.21
CA GLY A 207 15.46 -8.02 3.93
C GLY A 207 14.21 -7.47 4.62
N LEU A 208 13.54 -8.32 5.42
CA LEU A 208 12.33 -7.91 6.15
C LEU A 208 12.57 -6.78 7.16
N MET A 209 13.81 -6.55 7.58
CA MET A 209 14.16 -5.43 8.44
C MET A 209 13.91 -4.07 7.78
N GLU A 210 13.91 -3.96 6.45
CA GLU A 210 13.57 -2.72 5.74
C GLU A 210 12.19 -2.79 5.06
N CYS A 211 11.68 -3.99 4.80
CA CYS A 211 10.36 -4.22 4.20
C CYS A 211 9.26 -4.33 5.27
N TYR A 212 9.19 -3.35 6.18
CA TYR A 212 8.20 -3.31 7.26
C TYR A 212 7.14 -2.20 7.09
N GLN A 213 7.45 -1.23 6.24
CA GLN A 213 6.58 -0.11 5.86
C GLN A 213 5.44 -0.57 4.94
N ASN A 214 4.44 0.30 4.76
CA ASN A 214 3.22 0.00 4.01
C ASN A 214 2.55 -1.31 4.55
N ASN A 215 1.93 -2.11 3.69
CA ASN A 215 1.27 -3.37 4.00
C ASN A 215 2.26 -4.50 4.30
N ASN A 216 3.55 -4.32 3.98
CA ASN A 216 4.53 -5.41 3.92
C ASN A 216 4.78 -6.03 5.29
N GLY A 217 4.94 -5.23 6.36
CA GLY A 217 5.17 -5.75 7.70
C GLY A 217 4.04 -6.68 8.16
N LEU A 218 2.79 -6.28 7.94
CA LEU A 218 1.61 -7.09 8.24
C LEU A 218 1.54 -8.32 7.32
N ALA A 219 1.82 -8.15 6.02
CA ALA A 219 1.74 -9.23 5.05
C ALA A 219 2.71 -10.38 5.35
N TYR A 220 3.97 -10.08 5.68
CA TYR A 220 4.96 -11.09 6.01
C TYR A 220 4.73 -11.73 7.39
N MET A 221 4.23 -10.98 8.37
CA MET A 221 3.79 -11.56 9.65
C MET A 221 2.69 -12.62 9.42
N VAL A 222 1.65 -12.25 8.67
CA VAL A 222 0.53 -13.17 8.38
C VAL A 222 0.99 -14.35 7.53
N THR A 223 1.87 -14.14 6.56
CA THR A 223 2.47 -15.22 5.75
C THR A 223 3.20 -16.22 6.63
N LEU A 224 4.09 -15.78 7.54
CA LEU A 224 4.81 -16.65 8.47
C LEU A 224 3.85 -17.37 9.43
N GLY A 225 2.82 -16.68 9.94
CA GLY A 225 1.79 -17.28 10.76
C GLY A 225 1.01 -18.38 10.03
N LEU A 226 0.62 -18.13 8.78
CA LEU A 226 -0.08 -19.09 7.93
C LEU A 226 0.78 -20.29 7.58
N PHE A 227 2.06 -20.10 7.23
CA PHE A 227 3.01 -21.21 7.08
C PHE A 227 3.08 -22.08 8.34
N GLY A 228 3.05 -21.45 9.51
CA GLY A 228 3.02 -22.15 10.76
C GLY A 228 1.74 -22.95 10.99
N LEU A 229 0.57 -22.39 10.68
CA LEU A 229 -0.71 -23.10 10.76
C LEU A 229 -0.77 -24.28 9.77
N LEU A 230 -0.32 -24.08 8.53
CA LEU A 230 -0.22 -25.14 7.53
C LEU A 230 0.74 -26.25 7.98
N TYR A 231 1.89 -25.87 8.55
CA TYR A 231 2.84 -26.83 9.11
C TYR A 231 2.22 -27.66 10.24
N LEU A 232 1.43 -27.06 11.13
CA LEU A 232 0.69 -27.80 12.17
C LEU A 232 -0.33 -28.78 11.58
N VAL A 233 -1.01 -28.43 10.48
CA VAL A 233 -1.92 -29.35 9.77
C VAL A 233 -1.16 -30.49 9.11
N VAL A 234 0.06 -30.25 8.60
CA VAL A 234 0.95 -31.29 8.08
C VAL A 234 1.44 -32.23 9.19
N GLU A 235 1.80 -31.70 10.37
CA GLU A 235 2.16 -32.54 11.52
C GLU A 235 0.97 -33.40 11.95
N GLU A 236 -0.18 -32.77 12.17
CA GLU A 236 -1.41 -33.46 12.59
C GLU A 236 -2.63 -32.58 12.25
N ALA A 237 -3.49 -33.12 11.39
CA ALA A 237 -4.72 -32.49 11.00
C ALA A 237 -5.78 -32.63 12.10
N THR A 238 -6.18 -31.52 12.71
CA THR A 238 -7.37 -31.45 13.56
C THR A 238 -8.39 -30.48 12.96
N PRO A 239 -9.71 -30.67 13.18
CA PRO A 239 -10.72 -29.74 12.68
C PRO A 239 -10.45 -28.29 13.11
N ALA A 240 -9.97 -28.08 14.34
CA ALA A 240 -9.63 -26.76 14.84
C ALA A 240 -8.49 -26.10 14.04
N ARG A 241 -7.40 -26.84 13.74
CA ARG A 241 -6.28 -26.32 12.94
C ARG A 241 -6.72 -25.97 11.52
N VAL A 242 -7.54 -26.82 10.90
CA VAL A 242 -8.11 -26.60 9.56
C VAL A 242 -8.99 -25.34 9.53
N VAL A 243 -9.92 -25.22 10.48
CA VAL A 243 -10.83 -24.07 10.56
C VAL A 243 -10.06 -22.78 10.82
N VAL A 244 -9.14 -22.77 11.79
CA VAL A 244 -8.36 -21.56 12.10
C VAL A 244 -7.45 -21.16 10.94
N ALA A 245 -6.83 -22.12 10.25
CA ALA A 245 -6.05 -21.83 9.04
C ALA A 245 -6.90 -21.18 7.94
N GLY A 246 -8.10 -21.72 7.67
CA GLY A 246 -9.01 -21.16 6.68
C GLY A 246 -9.51 -19.76 7.05
N LEU A 247 -9.90 -19.57 8.32
CA LEU A 247 -10.35 -18.28 8.85
C LEU A 247 -9.23 -17.24 8.95
N ALA A 248 -7.96 -17.67 9.05
CA ALA A 248 -6.81 -16.76 9.00
C ALA A 248 -6.44 -16.39 7.56
N LEU A 249 -6.55 -17.34 6.62
CA LEU A 249 -6.21 -17.14 5.22
C LEU A 249 -7.24 -16.28 4.48
N GLY A 250 -8.53 -16.41 4.77
CA GLY A 250 -9.57 -15.62 4.11
C GLY A 250 -9.37 -14.10 4.19
N PRO A 251 -9.26 -13.52 5.39
CA PRO A 251 -9.03 -12.08 5.56
C PRO A 251 -7.65 -11.63 5.06
N PHE A 252 -6.71 -12.56 4.83
CA PHE A 252 -5.41 -12.21 4.25
C PHE A 252 -5.54 -11.65 2.83
N ALA A 253 -6.61 -12.00 2.10
CA ALA A 253 -6.93 -11.40 0.81
C ALA A 253 -7.21 -9.88 0.90
N LEU A 254 -7.59 -9.34 2.06
CA LEU A 254 -7.73 -7.89 2.26
C LEU A 254 -6.41 -7.17 2.50
N ILE A 255 -5.41 -7.92 2.98
CA ILE A 255 -4.10 -7.39 3.34
C ILE A 255 -3.18 -7.46 2.12
N TYR A 256 -3.12 -8.62 1.46
CA TYR A 256 -2.18 -8.89 0.39
C TYR A 256 -2.62 -10.07 -0.50
N GLU A 257 -3.31 -9.75 -1.59
CA GLU A 257 -3.94 -10.68 -2.53
C GLU A 257 -2.92 -11.59 -3.23
N THR A 258 -1.76 -11.04 -3.59
CA THR A 258 -0.64 -11.79 -4.18
C THR A 258 -0.21 -12.94 -3.28
N HIS A 259 -0.02 -12.66 -1.98
CA HIS A 259 0.43 -13.68 -1.03
C HIS A 259 -0.69 -14.67 -0.69
N PHE A 260 -1.95 -14.23 -0.66
CA PHE A 260 -3.11 -15.13 -0.58
C PHE A 260 -3.07 -16.20 -1.69
N GLY A 261 -2.89 -15.76 -2.95
CA GLY A 261 -2.79 -16.66 -4.10
C GLY A 261 -1.58 -17.61 -4.01
N LEU A 262 -0.42 -17.10 -3.61
CA LEU A 262 0.80 -17.90 -3.44
C LEU A 262 0.65 -18.98 -2.35
N ILE A 263 0.01 -18.65 -1.22
CA ILE A 263 -0.29 -19.66 -0.18
C ILE A 263 -1.28 -20.70 -0.72
N GLY A 264 -2.25 -20.29 -1.54
CA GLY A 264 -3.13 -21.21 -2.28
C GLY A 264 -2.36 -22.23 -3.12
N LEU A 265 -1.33 -21.78 -3.85
CA LEU A 265 -0.46 -22.65 -4.65
C LEU A 265 0.37 -23.61 -3.78
N VAL A 266 0.90 -23.15 -2.64
CA VAL A 266 1.59 -24.03 -1.67
C VAL A 266 0.64 -25.11 -1.15
N MET A 267 -0.59 -24.74 -0.78
CA MET A 267 -1.60 -25.70 -0.34
C MET A 267 -1.96 -26.72 -1.44
N LEU A 268 -2.03 -26.29 -2.70
CA LEU A 268 -2.25 -27.20 -3.82
C LEU A 268 -1.11 -28.20 -3.98
N VAL A 269 0.14 -27.75 -3.87
CA VAL A 269 1.30 -28.65 -3.92
C VAL A 269 1.29 -29.62 -2.73
N TYR A 270 1.00 -29.15 -1.52
CA TYR A 270 0.84 -30.03 -0.37
C TYR A 270 -0.32 -31.01 -0.54
N LEU A 271 -1.47 -30.58 -1.08
CA LEU A 271 -2.59 -31.46 -1.39
C LEU A 271 -2.15 -32.58 -2.35
N VAL A 272 -1.44 -32.25 -3.42
CA VAL A 272 -0.98 -33.25 -4.41
C VAL A 272 0.09 -34.17 -3.79
N ALA A 273 1.06 -33.61 -3.09
CA ALA A 273 2.19 -34.35 -2.53
C ALA A 273 1.78 -35.24 -1.34
N THR A 274 0.84 -34.79 -0.51
CA THR A 274 0.43 -35.50 0.72
C THR A 274 -0.94 -36.18 0.62
N ARG A 275 -1.73 -35.88 -0.42
CA ARG A 275 -3.12 -36.33 -0.62
C ARG A 275 -4.07 -36.00 0.54
N ARG A 276 -3.75 -34.95 1.31
CA ARG A 276 -4.55 -34.49 2.47
C ARG A 276 -5.68 -33.56 2.05
N LYS A 277 -6.92 -34.05 2.12
CA LYS A 277 -8.14 -33.29 1.77
C LYS A 277 -8.38 -32.07 2.65
N GLU A 278 -7.72 -31.98 3.79
CA GLU A 278 -7.80 -30.86 4.72
C GLU A 278 -7.41 -29.53 4.06
N PHE A 279 -6.45 -29.55 3.12
CA PHE A 279 -6.09 -28.35 2.37
C PHE A 279 -7.22 -27.84 1.48
N VAL A 280 -8.09 -28.73 0.97
CA VAL A 280 -9.31 -28.33 0.25
C VAL A 280 -10.26 -27.62 1.20
N ALA A 281 -10.47 -28.16 2.41
CA ALA A 281 -11.33 -27.53 3.41
C ALA A 281 -10.81 -26.14 3.84
N ILE A 282 -9.50 -25.99 4.05
CA ILE A 282 -8.86 -24.69 4.31
C ILE A 282 -9.16 -23.71 3.18
N GLY A 283 -8.94 -24.14 1.93
CA GLY A 283 -9.19 -23.32 0.73
C GLY A 283 -10.65 -22.89 0.60
N LEU A 284 -11.61 -23.79 0.82
CA LEU A 284 -13.04 -23.48 0.75
C LEU A 284 -13.46 -22.46 1.81
N ILE A 285 -13.00 -22.61 3.06
CA ILE A 285 -13.26 -21.63 4.12
C ILE A 285 -12.65 -20.28 3.74
N ALA A 286 -11.38 -20.27 3.33
CA ALA A 286 -10.68 -19.04 2.98
C ALA A 286 -11.33 -18.29 1.82
N LEU A 287 -11.70 -18.99 0.74
CA LEU A 287 -12.39 -18.40 -0.41
C LEU A 287 -13.77 -17.87 -0.04
N THR A 288 -14.53 -18.58 0.79
CA THR A 288 -15.84 -18.11 1.27
C THR A 288 -15.70 -16.80 2.02
N ILE A 289 -14.71 -16.70 2.91
CA ILE A 289 -14.43 -15.47 3.66
C ILE A 289 -13.93 -14.35 2.74
N ALA A 290 -12.99 -14.64 1.85
CA ALA A 290 -12.43 -13.66 0.90
C ALA A 290 -13.46 -13.15 -0.12
N ALA A 291 -14.51 -13.93 -0.42
CA ALA A 291 -15.60 -13.54 -1.29
C ALA A 291 -16.60 -12.56 -0.64
N VAL A 292 -16.59 -12.40 0.69
CA VAL A 292 -17.55 -11.56 1.42
C VAL A 292 -16.91 -10.43 2.23
N GLN A 293 -15.61 -10.52 2.53
CA GLN A 293 -14.93 -9.52 3.35
C GLN A 293 -14.42 -8.31 2.55
N GLY A 294 -14.68 -8.19 1.25
CA GLY A 294 -14.09 -7.12 0.43
C GLY A 294 -12.75 -7.53 -0.15
N GLY A 295 -12.09 -6.59 -0.84
CA GLY A 295 -10.88 -6.89 -1.59
C GLY A 295 -11.15 -7.38 -3.02
N PRO A 296 -10.10 -7.57 -3.84
CA PRO A 296 -10.23 -7.93 -5.26
C PRO A 296 -11.03 -9.22 -5.50
N ILE A 297 -10.95 -10.22 -4.62
CA ILE A 297 -11.72 -11.46 -4.74
C ILE A 297 -13.23 -11.20 -4.59
N THR A 298 -13.63 -10.42 -3.58
CA THR A 298 -15.03 -10.00 -3.43
C THR A 298 -15.51 -9.23 -4.66
N ASN A 299 -14.66 -8.38 -5.24
CA ASN A 299 -15.02 -7.65 -6.45
C ASN A 299 -15.15 -8.55 -7.68
N MET A 300 -14.27 -9.53 -7.86
CA MET A 300 -14.41 -10.51 -8.93
C MET A 300 -15.74 -11.27 -8.83
N VAL A 301 -16.15 -11.65 -7.61
CA VAL A 301 -17.45 -12.29 -7.37
C VAL A 301 -18.60 -11.32 -7.68
N ARG A 302 -18.53 -10.08 -7.19
CA ARG A 302 -19.57 -9.07 -7.42
C ARG A 302 -19.70 -8.70 -8.90
N ASP A 303 -18.59 -8.46 -9.59
CA ASP A 303 -18.57 -8.12 -11.02
C ASP A 303 -19.12 -9.29 -11.87
N ARG A 304 -18.93 -10.54 -11.42
CA ARG A 304 -19.51 -11.71 -12.09
C ARG A 304 -21.01 -11.83 -11.88
N LEU A 305 -21.51 -11.47 -10.70
CA LEU A 305 -22.94 -11.49 -10.35
C LEU A 305 -23.69 -10.26 -10.90
N HIS A 306 -23.00 -9.11 -11.02
CA HIS A 306 -23.54 -7.84 -11.49
C HIS A 306 -22.54 -7.18 -12.46
N PRO A 307 -22.52 -7.60 -13.74
CA PRO A 307 -21.58 -7.06 -14.72
C PRO A 307 -21.81 -5.57 -14.94
N VAL A 308 -20.82 -4.75 -14.62
CA VAL A 308 -20.82 -3.34 -14.99
C VAL A 308 -19.99 -3.19 -16.28
N HIS A 309 -20.65 -2.98 -17.41
CA HIS A 309 -19.98 -2.71 -18.69
C HIS A 309 -19.51 -1.26 -18.76
N ARG A 310 -18.48 -0.92 -17.98
CA ARG A 310 -17.78 0.37 -18.08
C ARG A 310 -16.34 0.13 -18.52
N GLN A 311 -15.89 0.89 -19.52
CA GLN A 311 -14.46 0.98 -19.84
C GLN A 311 -13.83 1.96 -18.85
N TRP A 312 -12.76 1.53 -18.21
CA TRP A 312 -12.00 2.32 -17.25
C TRP A 312 -10.70 2.74 -17.90
N THR A 313 -10.32 4.00 -17.75
CA THR A 313 -9.00 4.49 -18.13
C THR A 313 -7.91 3.81 -17.28
N PRO A 314 -6.64 3.77 -17.72
CA PRO A 314 -5.54 3.24 -16.89
C PRO A 314 -5.43 3.95 -15.52
N GLY A 315 -5.64 5.27 -15.48
CA GLY A 315 -5.66 6.03 -14.23
C GLY A 315 -6.76 5.55 -13.27
N GLU A 316 -7.99 5.38 -13.78
CA GLU A 316 -9.10 4.85 -12.99
C GLU A 316 -8.86 3.41 -12.55
N LEU A 317 -8.35 2.53 -13.41
CA LEU A 317 -8.01 1.16 -13.05
C LEU A 317 -7.02 1.12 -11.87
N ASN A 318 -6.02 2.02 -11.88
CA ASN A 318 -5.05 2.15 -10.79
C ASN A 318 -5.74 2.60 -9.49
N GLN A 319 -6.51 3.70 -9.53
CA GLN A 319 -7.12 4.26 -8.33
C GLN A 319 -8.24 3.38 -7.76
N HIS A 320 -9.00 2.71 -8.62
CA HIS A 320 -9.98 1.72 -8.21
C HIS A 320 -9.37 0.41 -7.73
N GLN A 321 -8.08 0.16 -7.98
CA GLN A 321 -7.40 -1.10 -7.72
C GLN A 321 -8.07 -2.30 -8.42
N ILE A 322 -8.45 -2.13 -9.70
CA ILE A 322 -9.08 -3.17 -10.50
C ILE A 322 -8.01 -3.98 -11.21
N VAL A 323 -7.86 -5.25 -10.82
CA VAL A 323 -6.94 -6.20 -11.47
C VAL A 323 -7.65 -6.91 -12.61
N LYS A 324 -7.06 -6.88 -13.81
CA LYS A 324 -7.44 -7.75 -14.93
C LYS A 324 -6.29 -8.70 -15.18
N PHE A 325 -6.57 -9.99 -15.35
CA PHE A 325 -5.52 -10.95 -15.67
C PHE A 325 -5.87 -11.81 -16.87
N THR A 326 -4.85 -12.19 -17.63
CA THR A 326 -4.95 -13.17 -18.72
C THR A 326 -3.89 -14.25 -18.53
N PHE A 327 -4.31 -15.50 -18.68
CA PHE A 327 -3.44 -16.68 -18.61
C PHE A 327 -3.81 -17.65 -19.75
N PRO A 328 -2.84 -18.18 -20.51
CA PRO A 328 -1.41 -17.86 -20.45
C PRO A 328 -1.12 -16.43 -20.93
N LYS A 329 -0.05 -15.82 -20.39
CA LYS A 329 0.52 -14.56 -20.88
C LYS A 329 1.06 -14.71 -22.30
N LYS A 330 1.04 -13.64 -23.11
CA LYS A 330 1.59 -13.64 -24.47
C LYS A 330 3.12 -13.79 -24.47
N GLU A 331 3.80 -13.00 -23.64
CA GLU A 331 5.24 -13.04 -23.41
C GLU A 331 5.60 -14.11 -22.35
N LEU A 332 5.32 -15.38 -22.67
CA LEU A 332 5.57 -16.51 -21.76
C LEU A 332 7.02 -16.56 -21.28
N PHE A 333 7.18 -16.81 -19.97
CA PHE A 333 8.45 -16.84 -19.24
C PHE A 333 9.26 -15.55 -19.33
N GLN A 334 8.59 -14.42 -19.52
CA GLN A 334 9.21 -13.11 -19.49
C GLN A 334 8.53 -12.19 -18.47
N VAL A 335 9.30 -11.34 -17.81
CA VAL A 335 8.82 -10.34 -16.84
C VAL A 335 9.01 -8.96 -17.42
N GLN A 336 8.01 -8.09 -17.25
CA GLN A 336 8.13 -6.70 -17.68
C GLN A 336 8.96 -5.92 -16.66
N LEU A 337 10.21 -5.61 -17.00
CA LEU A 337 11.03 -4.75 -16.15
C LEU A 337 10.69 -3.29 -16.43
N ALA A 338 10.19 -2.60 -15.40
CA ALA A 338 9.92 -1.17 -15.47
C ALA A 338 11.21 -0.34 -15.52
N TYR A 339 11.22 0.75 -16.30
CA TYR A 339 12.33 1.70 -16.42
C TYR A 339 12.34 2.68 -15.22
N GLY A 340 13.47 3.32 -14.95
CA GLY A 340 13.60 4.36 -13.92
C GLY A 340 13.75 3.82 -12.49
N PHE A 341 12.94 4.31 -11.54
CA PHE A 341 12.99 3.98 -10.11
C PHE A 341 12.83 2.47 -9.77
N TYR A 342 12.45 1.66 -10.77
CA TYR A 342 12.25 0.22 -10.64
C TYR A 342 13.39 -0.63 -11.23
N GLN A 343 14.39 -0.05 -11.89
CA GLN A 343 15.60 -0.79 -12.28
C GLN A 343 16.45 -1.07 -11.05
N ARG A 344 16.09 -2.14 -10.33
CA ARG A 344 16.70 -2.52 -9.05
C ARG A 344 17.65 -3.68 -9.27
N ARG A 345 18.89 -3.52 -8.83
CA ARG A 345 19.89 -4.60 -8.72
C ARG A 345 20.14 -4.93 -7.27
N SER A 346 20.50 -6.18 -6.98
CA SER A 346 20.91 -6.57 -5.63
C SER A 346 22.02 -5.65 -5.13
N CYS A 347 21.92 -5.17 -3.90
CA CYS A 347 22.94 -4.31 -3.29
C CYS A 347 24.32 -4.98 -3.22
N ALA A 348 24.36 -6.32 -3.20
CA ALA A 348 25.59 -7.10 -3.27
C ALA A 348 26.44 -6.78 -4.49
N TYR A 349 25.84 -6.58 -5.66
CA TYR A 349 26.58 -6.24 -6.89
C TYR A 349 27.15 -4.82 -6.88
N SER A 350 26.55 -3.92 -6.09
CA SER A 350 27.02 -2.53 -5.98
C SER A 350 28.20 -2.39 -5.02
N LEU A 351 28.29 -3.28 -4.03
CA LEU A 351 29.23 -3.18 -2.92
C LEU A 351 30.45 -4.11 -3.06
N LEU A 352 30.43 -5.04 -4.02
CA LEU A 352 31.55 -5.93 -4.34
C LEU A 352 32.33 -5.38 -5.55
N PRO A 353 33.55 -4.82 -5.35
CA PRO A 353 34.29 -4.05 -6.36
C PRO A 353 34.49 -4.73 -7.74
N PRO A 354 34.74 -6.04 -7.87
CA PRO A 354 34.92 -6.64 -9.20
C PRO A 354 33.61 -6.78 -10.01
N LEU A 355 32.44 -6.61 -9.39
CA LEU A 355 31.13 -6.83 -10.02
C LEU A 355 30.47 -5.53 -10.51
N GLY A 356 30.94 -4.37 -10.06
CA GLY A 356 30.37 -3.06 -10.40
C GLY A 356 30.31 -2.72 -11.91
N PRO A 357 31.36 -2.99 -12.72
CA PRO A 357 31.41 -2.58 -14.13
C PRO A 357 30.59 -3.44 -15.11
N ILE A 358 30.15 -4.65 -14.73
CA ILE A 358 29.54 -5.66 -15.64
C ILE A 358 28.01 -5.49 -15.77
N THR A 359 27.42 -4.46 -15.14
CA THR A 359 26.01 -4.54 -14.69
C THR A 359 25.11 -3.37 -15.12
N GLN A 360 25.23 -2.92 -16.38
CA GLN A 360 24.24 -1.99 -16.94
C GLN A 360 23.04 -2.76 -17.52
N VAL A 361 21.87 -2.59 -16.90
CA VAL A 361 20.60 -3.07 -17.47
C VAL A 361 20.32 -2.25 -18.73
N ALA A 362 20.09 -2.91 -19.87
CA ALA A 362 19.86 -2.20 -21.12
C ALA A 362 18.62 -1.27 -21.02
N PRO A 363 18.72 -0.03 -21.56
CA PRO A 363 17.68 0.98 -21.42
C PRO A 363 16.34 0.57 -22.06
N GLY A 364 15.24 1.09 -21.51
CA GLY A 364 13.85 0.83 -21.93
C GLY A 364 13.04 -0.06 -20.96
N THR A 365 11.77 -0.32 -21.31
CA THR A 365 10.87 -1.29 -20.64
C THR A 365 10.68 -2.58 -21.46
N PRO A 366 11.72 -3.38 -21.72
CA PRO A 366 11.54 -4.66 -22.40
C PRO A 366 11.03 -5.72 -21.42
N TYR A 367 10.17 -6.60 -21.93
CA TYR A 367 10.02 -7.92 -21.35
C TYR A 367 11.37 -8.64 -21.37
N ARG A 368 11.76 -9.20 -20.23
CA ARG A 368 13.01 -9.94 -20.05
C ARG A 368 12.72 -11.39 -19.71
N PRO A 369 13.39 -12.37 -20.34
CA PRO A 369 13.27 -13.77 -19.96
C PRO A 369 13.60 -13.97 -18.47
N LEU A 370 12.90 -14.88 -17.79
CA LEU A 370 13.12 -15.18 -16.37
C LEU A 370 14.60 -15.48 -16.07
N TRP A 371 15.23 -16.27 -16.94
CA TRP A 371 16.62 -16.71 -16.77
C TRP A 371 17.66 -15.76 -17.37
N SER A 372 17.23 -14.57 -17.82
CA SER A 372 18.15 -13.55 -18.31
C SER A 372 19.01 -13.01 -17.18
N TRP A 373 20.22 -12.58 -17.52
CA TRP A 373 21.11 -11.96 -16.54
C TRP A 373 20.51 -10.69 -15.93
N ASP A 374 19.73 -9.92 -16.71
CA ASP A 374 19.02 -8.72 -16.23
C ASP A 374 18.10 -9.03 -15.04
N LEU A 375 17.36 -10.15 -15.07
CA LEU A 375 16.49 -10.55 -13.96
C LEU A 375 17.28 -11.22 -12.83
N LEU A 376 18.30 -12.03 -13.15
CA LEU A 376 19.11 -12.70 -12.13
C LEU A 376 19.92 -11.71 -11.28
N MET A 377 20.38 -10.59 -11.84
CA MET A 377 21.05 -9.50 -11.12
C MET A 377 20.16 -8.78 -10.09
N ILE A 378 18.84 -8.97 -10.17
CA ILE A 378 17.94 -8.49 -9.14
C ILE A 378 18.12 -9.32 -7.86
N HIS A 379 18.48 -10.59 -7.97
CA HIS A 379 18.57 -11.51 -6.85
C HIS A 379 20.01 -11.75 -6.37
N TRP A 380 20.16 -12.44 -5.23
CA TRP A 380 21.46 -12.86 -4.69
C TRP A 380 21.49 -14.33 -4.28
N LEU A 381 22.41 -14.73 -3.39
CA LEU A 381 22.72 -16.13 -3.09
C LEU A 381 21.49 -16.98 -2.75
N PRO A 382 20.48 -16.56 -1.98
CA PRO A 382 19.35 -17.43 -1.65
C PRO A 382 18.61 -17.92 -2.89
N THR A 383 18.39 -17.04 -3.87
CA THR A 383 17.75 -17.38 -5.15
C THR A 383 18.71 -18.12 -6.06
N LEU A 384 19.97 -17.68 -6.18
CA LEU A 384 20.98 -18.32 -7.03
C LEU A 384 21.30 -19.75 -6.58
N LEU A 385 21.20 -20.02 -5.27
CA LEU A 385 21.40 -21.34 -4.66
C LEU A 385 20.07 -22.08 -4.39
N ALA A 386 18.96 -21.66 -5.01
CA ALA A 386 17.67 -22.34 -4.88
C ALA A 386 17.72 -23.84 -5.25
N PRO A 387 18.48 -24.30 -6.26
CA PRO A 387 18.62 -25.74 -6.54
C PRO A 387 19.31 -26.49 -5.39
N PHE A 388 20.32 -25.88 -4.76
CA PHE A 388 21.02 -26.48 -3.62
C PHE A 388 20.10 -26.60 -2.39
N SER A 389 19.35 -25.53 -2.08
CA SER A 389 18.41 -25.58 -0.96
C SER A 389 17.31 -26.62 -1.20
N LEU A 390 16.76 -26.72 -2.42
CA LEU A 390 15.81 -27.78 -2.78
C LEU A 390 16.41 -29.16 -2.55
N TRP A 391 17.59 -29.43 -3.11
CA TRP A 391 18.26 -30.73 -3.01
C TRP A 391 18.49 -31.13 -1.55
N MET A 392 18.95 -30.19 -0.71
CA MET A 392 19.13 -30.42 0.73
C MET A 392 17.82 -30.70 1.45
N LEU A 393 16.76 -29.95 1.12
CA LEU A 393 15.46 -30.06 1.78
C LEU A 393 14.70 -31.32 1.35
N ALA A 394 14.73 -31.68 0.07
CA ALA A 394 14.02 -32.82 -0.51
C ALA A 394 14.56 -34.18 -0.03
N ARG A 395 15.85 -34.25 0.35
CA ARG A 395 16.48 -35.48 0.85
C ARG A 395 15.92 -35.99 2.18
N ARG A 396 15.08 -35.21 2.87
CA ARG A 396 14.51 -35.59 4.16
C ARG A 396 13.01 -35.28 4.18
N PRO A 397 12.14 -36.30 4.28
CA PRO A 397 10.69 -36.08 4.29
C PRO A 397 10.19 -35.23 5.48
N ALA A 398 11.01 -35.03 6.52
CA ALA A 398 10.69 -34.17 7.67
C ALA A 398 10.77 -32.65 7.38
N ASN A 399 11.23 -32.21 6.20
CA ASN A 399 11.47 -30.79 5.91
C ASN A 399 10.32 -30.08 5.23
N GLN A 400 9.10 -30.41 5.63
CA GLN A 400 7.89 -29.91 4.99
C GLN A 400 7.84 -28.38 5.01
N LEU A 401 8.26 -27.74 6.11
CA LEU A 401 8.32 -26.27 6.22
C LEU A 401 9.24 -25.66 5.15
N GLY A 402 10.48 -26.12 5.06
CA GLY A 402 11.45 -25.59 4.10
C GLY A 402 11.02 -25.83 2.65
N LEU A 403 10.45 -27.00 2.36
CA LEU A 403 9.87 -27.29 1.04
C LEU A 403 8.68 -26.39 0.72
N GLY A 404 7.85 -26.04 1.71
CA GLY A 404 6.75 -25.09 1.55
C GLY A 404 7.22 -23.70 1.16
N PHE A 405 8.24 -23.17 1.86
CA PHE A 405 8.87 -21.90 1.48
C PHE A 405 9.52 -21.97 0.10
N TRP A 406 10.18 -23.08 -0.23
CA TRP A 406 10.76 -23.26 -1.56
C TRP A 406 9.69 -23.23 -2.67
N VAL A 407 8.57 -23.92 -2.47
CA VAL A 407 7.43 -23.91 -3.42
C VAL A 407 6.84 -22.51 -3.56
N PHE A 408 6.67 -21.79 -2.45
CA PHE A 408 6.20 -20.41 -2.46
C PHE A 408 7.13 -19.50 -3.27
N ALA A 409 8.44 -19.63 -3.04
CA ALA A 409 9.44 -18.84 -3.77
C ALA A 409 9.43 -19.14 -5.27
N ALA A 410 9.40 -20.42 -5.64
CA ALA A 410 9.32 -20.85 -7.03
C ALA A 410 8.03 -20.37 -7.71
N ALA A 411 6.89 -20.48 -7.03
CA ALA A 411 5.62 -19.96 -7.53
C ALA A 411 5.68 -18.44 -7.72
N SER A 412 6.21 -17.71 -6.74
CA SER A 412 6.35 -16.25 -6.81
C SER A 412 7.24 -15.80 -7.96
N TYR A 413 8.30 -16.56 -8.25
CA TYR A 413 9.22 -16.27 -9.35
C TYR A 413 8.60 -16.54 -10.73
N LEU A 414 7.81 -17.62 -10.84
CA LEU A 414 7.26 -18.06 -12.12
C LEU A 414 5.98 -17.32 -12.50
N VAL A 415 5.13 -16.97 -11.54
CA VAL A 415 3.79 -16.40 -11.81
C VAL A 415 3.83 -15.13 -12.69
N PRO A 416 4.73 -14.14 -12.47
CA PRO A 416 4.84 -12.97 -13.35
C PRO A 416 5.27 -13.31 -14.79
N GLY A 417 5.97 -14.43 -14.98
CA GLY A 417 6.32 -14.95 -16.30
C GLY A 417 5.18 -15.71 -16.98
N LEU A 418 4.14 -16.09 -16.25
CA LEU A 418 3.05 -16.95 -16.74
C LEU A 418 1.71 -16.23 -16.87
N VAL A 419 1.46 -15.25 -16.01
CA VAL A 419 0.21 -14.49 -15.92
C VAL A 419 0.50 -13.04 -16.29
N ASN A 420 -0.32 -12.47 -17.17
CA ASN A 420 -0.32 -11.03 -17.42
C ASN A 420 -1.34 -10.40 -16.47
N PHE A 421 -0.91 -9.47 -15.62
CA PHE A 421 -1.74 -8.77 -14.63
C PHE A 421 -2.32 -7.44 -15.15
N GLY A 422 -2.39 -7.29 -16.48
CA GLY A 422 -2.90 -6.11 -17.15
C GLY A 422 -1.89 -4.97 -17.18
N PRO A 423 -2.25 -3.82 -17.77
CA PRO A 423 -1.30 -2.75 -18.10
C PRO A 423 -0.66 -2.06 -16.88
N ILE A 424 -1.10 -2.37 -15.65
CA ILE A 424 -0.66 -1.64 -14.44
C ILE A 424 0.14 -2.56 -13.53
N TYR A 425 -0.49 -3.63 -13.07
CA TYR A 425 0.10 -4.56 -12.11
C TYR A 425 1.23 -5.42 -12.73
N GLU A 426 1.33 -5.47 -14.05
CA GLU A 426 2.46 -6.09 -14.74
C GLU A 426 3.79 -5.38 -14.44
N PHE A 427 3.75 -4.06 -14.23
CA PHE A 427 4.92 -3.26 -13.85
C PHE A 427 5.31 -3.43 -12.39
N GLU A 428 4.42 -3.94 -11.54
CA GLU A 428 4.67 -4.15 -10.12
C GLU A 428 5.40 -5.48 -9.85
N TYR A 429 6.21 -5.96 -10.79
CA TYR A 429 6.92 -7.23 -10.70
C TYR A 429 7.77 -7.38 -9.42
N PHE A 430 8.30 -6.27 -8.90
CA PHE A 430 9.20 -6.29 -7.75
C PHE A 430 8.59 -6.89 -6.48
N ARG A 431 7.27 -6.80 -6.28
CA ARG A 431 6.60 -7.45 -5.12
C ARG A 431 6.72 -8.97 -5.19
N TRP A 432 6.70 -9.53 -6.40
CA TRP A 432 6.86 -10.96 -6.64
C TRP A 432 8.32 -11.39 -6.46
N GLU A 433 9.26 -10.61 -7.01
CA GLU A 433 10.69 -10.91 -6.86
C GLU A 433 11.15 -10.84 -5.40
N PHE A 434 10.65 -9.86 -4.62
CA PHE A 434 10.97 -9.79 -3.20
C PHE A 434 10.35 -10.95 -2.41
N ALA A 435 9.11 -11.35 -2.72
CA ALA A 435 8.48 -12.54 -2.13
C ALA A 435 9.24 -13.84 -2.48
N THR A 436 9.81 -13.93 -3.69
CA THR A 436 10.72 -15.00 -4.10
C THR A 436 11.97 -15.04 -3.24
N GLY A 437 12.69 -13.92 -3.13
CA GLY A 437 13.91 -13.84 -2.34
C GLY A 437 13.66 -14.13 -0.85
N PHE A 438 12.58 -13.57 -0.28
CA PHE A 438 12.17 -13.81 1.10
C PHE A 438 12.05 -15.31 1.39
N ALA A 439 11.27 -16.02 0.57
CA ALA A 439 10.99 -17.42 0.83
C ALA A 439 12.19 -18.32 0.49
N PHE A 440 13.00 -17.99 -0.52
CA PHE A 440 14.27 -18.67 -0.74
C PHE A 440 15.28 -18.40 0.38
N ALA A 441 15.32 -17.22 0.99
CA ALA A 441 16.18 -16.93 2.15
C ALA A 441 15.83 -17.80 3.36
N VAL A 442 14.53 -17.98 3.65
CA VAL A 442 14.08 -18.94 4.68
C VAL A 442 14.54 -20.36 4.34
N ALA A 443 14.22 -20.84 3.13
CA ALA A 443 14.56 -22.19 2.69
C ALA A 443 16.08 -22.44 2.70
N PHE A 444 16.86 -21.46 2.25
CA PHE A 444 18.32 -21.50 2.20
C PHE A 444 18.92 -21.51 3.61
N GLY A 445 18.46 -20.66 4.54
CA GLY A 445 18.94 -20.68 5.92
C GLY A 445 18.71 -22.02 6.62
N LEU A 446 17.53 -22.63 6.41
CA LEU A 446 17.22 -23.97 6.92
C LEU A 446 18.11 -25.06 6.29
N ALA A 447 18.39 -24.98 5.00
CA ALA A 447 19.24 -25.94 4.29
C ALA A 447 20.73 -25.79 4.68
N ALA A 448 21.23 -24.55 4.72
CA ALA A 448 22.61 -24.21 5.02
C ALA A 448 22.98 -24.58 6.45
N GLY A 449 22.12 -24.29 7.44
CA GLY A 449 22.40 -24.65 8.83
C GLY A 449 22.62 -26.14 9.02
N ARG A 450 21.77 -26.96 8.40
CA ARG A 450 21.91 -28.41 8.43
C ARG A 450 23.11 -28.92 7.64
N PHE A 451 23.45 -28.28 6.54
CA PHE A 451 24.64 -28.63 5.77
C PHE A 451 25.89 -28.40 6.61
N LEU A 452 26.02 -27.22 7.20
CA LEU A 452 27.15 -26.81 8.03
C LEU A 452 27.31 -27.66 9.29
N GLU A 453 26.21 -28.14 9.88
CA GLU A 453 26.25 -29.06 11.02
C GLU A 453 26.91 -30.42 10.71
N LYS A 454 26.96 -30.82 9.43
CA LYS A 454 27.61 -32.07 9.01
C LYS A 454 29.11 -31.91 8.74
N LEU A 455 29.63 -30.69 8.75
CA LEU A 455 31.01 -30.41 8.41
C LEU A 455 31.90 -30.46 9.66
N GLY A 456 33.19 -30.74 9.46
CA GLY A 456 34.19 -30.60 10.52
C GLY A 456 34.29 -29.15 11.03
N PRO A 457 34.73 -28.93 12.29
CA PRO A 457 34.65 -27.62 12.95
C PRO A 457 35.32 -26.48 12.16
N ALA A 458 36.53 -26.68 11.64
CA ALA A 458 37.24 -25.66 10.89
C ALA A 458 36.49 -25.23 9.62
N LEU A 459 36.07 -26.20 8.80
CA LEU A 459 35.34 -25.91 7.56
C LEU A 459 33.95 -25.31 7.85
N LYS A 460 33.26 -25.78 8.89
CA LYS A 460 31.99 -25.23 9.35
C LYS A 460 32.11 -23.73 9.66
N TRP A 461 33.09 -23.34 10.47
CA TRP A 461 33.25 -21.94 10.86
C TRP A 461 33.71 -21.06 9.70
N SER A 462 34.62 -21.54 8.85
CA SER A 462 35.05 -20.79 7.66
C SER A 462 33.89 -20.54 6.70
N LEU A 463 33.10 -21.58 6.39
CA LEU A 463 31.95 -21.44 5.48
C LEU A 463 30.81 -20.64 6.12
N LEU A 464 30.55 -20.81 7.42
CA LEU A 464 29.55 -20.01 8.12
C LEU A 464 29.90 -18.52 8.05
N THR A 465 31.15 -18.16 8.37
CA THR A 465 31.62 -16.78 8.29
C THR A 465 31.52 -16.25 6.87
N ALA A 466 31.97 -17.03 5.87
CA ALA A 466 31.87 -16.62 4.47
C ALA A 466 30.42 -16.37 4.04
N LEU A 467 29.49 -17.27 4.38
CA LEU A 467 28.07 -17.12 4.07
C LEU A 467 27.46 -15.90 4.75
N VAL A 468 27.72 -15.70 6.05
CA VAL A 468 27.21 -14.54 6.78
C VAL A 468 27.79 -13.25 6.19
N VAL A 469 29.08 -13.20 5.88
CA VAL A 469 29.70 -12.00 5.29
C VAL A 469 29.10 -11.71 3.91
N LEU A 470 29.00 -12.71 3.03
CA LEU A 470 28.49 -12.50 1.67
C LEU A 470 27.00 -12.14 1.64
N GLU A 471 26.21 -12.67 2.58
CA GLU A 471 24.77 -12.49 2.59
C GLU A 471 24.35 -11.25 3.39
N VAL A 472 24.99 -10.97 4.52
CA VAL A 472 24.52 -9.95 5.47
C VAL A 472 25.23 -8.61 5.27
N SER A 473 26.52 -8.62 4.91
CA SER A 473 27.30 -7.38 4.79
C SER A 473 26.76 -6.39 3.76
N PRO A 474 26.29 -6.81 2.56
CA PRO A 474 25.71 -5.88 1.61
C PRO A 474 24.55 -5.07 2.19
N SER A 475 23.65 -5.73 2.89
CA SER A 475 22.52 -5.10 3.55
C SER A 475 22.97 -4.21 4.72
N LEU A 476 23.93 -4.65 5.55
CA LEU A 476 24.41 -3.85 6.68
C LEU A 476 24.92 -2.46 6.27
N VAL A 477 25.61 -2.35 5.13
CA VAL A 477 26.08 -1.05 4.62
C VAL A 477 24.92 -0.09 4.34
N LEU A 478 23.78 -0.59 3.86
CA LEU A 478 22.59 0.21 3.61
C LEU A 478 21.94 0.72 4.91
N PHE A 479 22.12 -0.01 6.02
CA PHE A 479 21.41 0.27 7.27
C PHE A 479 22.23 1.09 8.26
N VAL A 480 23.55 0.88 8.32
CA VAL A 480 24.41 1.54 9.30
C VAL A 480 24.40 3.05 9.11
N ALA A 481 24.55 3.56 7.88
CA ALA A 481 24.60 5.00 7.63
C ALA A 481 23.30 5.74 8.04
N PRO A 482 22.09 5.31 7.62
CA PRO A 482 20.84 5.91 8.10
C PRO A 482 20.64 5.79 9.61
N THR A 483 21.07 4.68 10.22
CA THR A 483 20.94 4.46 11.67
C THR A 483 21.91 5.35 12.46
N VAL A 484 23.09 5.63 11.93
CA VAL A 484 24.06 6.54 12.56
C VAL A 484 23.55 7.98 12.47
N GLU A 485 23.05 8.40 11.30
CA GLU A 485 22.42 9.71 11.12
C GLU A 485 21.21 9.88 12.07
N ALA A 486 20.38 8.85 12.18
CA ALA A 486 19.28 8.76 13.13
C ALA A 486 19.68 9.02 14.58
N VAL A 487 20.78 8.40 15.03
CA VAL A 487 21.33 8.58 16.38
C VAL A 487 21.87 9.99 16.57
N HIS A 488 22.62 10.51 15.60
CA HIS A 488 23.17 11.87 15.67
C HIS A 488 22.09 12.95 15.80
N GLN A 489 20.98 12.81 15.08
CA GLN A 489 19.88 13.79 15.12
C GLN A 489 19.06 13.78 16.42
N LYS A 490 19.11 12.70 17.23
CA LYS A 490 18.20 12.48 18.37
C LYS A 490 18.87 12.39 19.74
N GLY A 491 20.18 12.17 19.80
CA GLY A 491 20.96 12.20 21.05
C GLY A 491 20.85 10.96 21.94
N SER A 492 19.77 10.16 21.92
CA SER A 492 19.63 8.95 22.74
C SER A 492 18.91 7.78 22.05
N VAL A 493 19.44 6.57 22.22
CA VAL A 493 18.85 5.30 21.75
C VAL A 493 17.52 4.97 22.45
N ALA A 494 17.34 5.41 23.70
CA ALA A 494 16.10 5.15 24.46
C ALA A 494 14.87 5.82 23.81
N ASP A 495 15.08 6.94 23.12
CA ASP A 495 14.01 7.67 22.45
C ASP A 495 13.51 6.97 21.18
N PHE A 496 14.26 6.00 20.66
CA PHE A 496 13.81 5.21 19.50
C PHE A 496 12.65 4.30 19.84
N PHE A 497 12.64 3.72 21.05
CA PHE A 497 11.61 2.75 21.47
C PHE A 497 10.29 3.42 21.87
N ARG A 498 10.21 4.75 21.80
CA ARG A 498 8.99 5.49 22.12
C ARG A 498 8.49 6.18 20.84
N PRO A 499 7.20 6.06 20.49
CA PRO A 499 6.67 6.82 19.38
C PRO A 499 6.76 8.31 19.73
N ARG A 500 7.26 9.12 18.79
CA ARG A 500 7.16 10.59 18.90
C ARG A 500 5.69 10.99 19.06
N LYS A 501 5.44 12.06 19.82
CA LYS A 501 4.14 12.73 19.79
C LYS A 501 3.84 13.17 18.35
N GLN A 502 2.59 13.03 17.91
CA GLN A 502 2.17 13.36 16.54
C GLN A 502 2.72 14.71 16.05
N LEU A 503 2.58 15.78 16.84
CA LEU A 503 3.12 17.10 16.49
C LEU A 503 4.64 17.06 16.28
N ALA A 504 5.40 16.48 17.21
CA ALA A 504 6.87 16.42 17.13
C ALA A 504 7.37 15.53 15.97
N TYR A 505 6.58 14.52 15.58
CA TYR A 505 6.86 13.72 14.39
C TYR A 505 6.68 14.56 13.11
N VAL A 506 5.49 15.14 12.93
CA VAL A 506 5.15 15.91 11.72
C VAL A 506 6.05 17.13 11.57
N MET A 507 6.32 17.88 12.64
CA MET A 507 7.24 19.02 12.58
C MET A 507 8.69 18.61 12.28
N GLY A 508 9.12 17.45 12.80
CA GLY A 508 10.44 16.90 12.54
C GLY A 508 10.65 16.48 11.08
N LEU A 509 9.55 16.28 10.34
CA LEU A 509 9.54 15.91 8.91
C LEU A 509 9.07 17.05 8.01
N SER A 510 9.01 18.28 8.53
CA SER A 510 8.48 19.44 7.80
C SER A 510 9.18 19.70 6.46
N GLN A 511 10.46 19.37 6.31
CA GLN A 511 11.16 19.45 5.03
C GLN A 511 10.62 18.43 4.02
N GLU A 512 10.46 17.16 4.42
CA GLU A 512 9.86 16.11 3.57
C GLU A 512 8.37 16.36 3.26
N LEU A 513 7.68 17.02 4.20
CA LEU A 513 6.30 17.46 4.12
C LEU A 513 6.14 18.87 3.54
N ARG A 514 7.20 19.39 2.89
CA ARG A 514 7.22 20.66 2.12
C ARG A 514 6.65 21.88 2.82
N GLY A 515 7.14 22.12 4.03
CA GLY A 515 6.76 23.31 4.80
C GLY A 515 5.39 23.19 5.45
N PHE A 516 4.92 21.96 5.70
CA PHE A 516 3.87 21.72 6.68
C PHE A 516 4.30 22.33 8.03
N CYS A 517 3.51 23.26 8.56
CA CYS A 517 3.87 24.07 9.72
C CYS A 517 2.93 23.86 10.91
N PHE A 518 3.21 24.54 12.01
CA PHE A 518 2.42 24.41 13.25
C PHE A 518 0.97 24.89 13.08
N GLN A 519 0.74 25.91 12.25
CA GLN A 519 -0.60 26.42 11.93
C GLN A 519 -1.40 25.40 11.12
N ASP A 520 -0.79 24.70 10.17
CA ASP A 520 -1.42 23.60 9.42
C ASP A 520 -1.86 22.48 10.39
N TYR A 521 -1.01 22.14 11.37
CA TYR A 521 -1.34 21.17 12.42
C TYR A 521 -2.53 21.61 13.27
N LYS A 522 -2.55 22.87 13.74
CA LYS A 522 -3.65 23.43 14.53
C LYS A 522 -4.96 23.38 13.76
N ALA A 523 -4.95 23.82 12.49
CA ALA A 523 -6.13 23.80 11.63
C ALA A 523 -6.67 22.38 11.44
N ALA A 524 -5.80 21.41 11.12
CA ALA A 524 -6.21 20.02 10.94
C ALA A 524 -6.76 19.38 12.23
N ARG A 525 -6.16 19.70 13.38
CA ARG A 525 -6.63 19.24 14.69
C ARG A 525 -7.98 19.86 15.04
N LEU A 526 -8.16 21.15 14.83
CA LEU A 526 -9.44 21.81 15.02
C LEU A 526 -10.50 21.18 14.11
N LEU A 527 -10.19 21.04 12.82
CA LEU A 527 -11.06 20.43 11.83
C LEU A 527 -11.54 19.05 12.29
N SER A 528 -10.64 18.19 12.79
CA SER A 528 -10.97 16.87 13.33
C SER A 528 -12.04 16.88 14.43
N GLN A 529 -12.18 17.98 15.17
CA GLN A 529 -13.12 18.13 16.28
C GLN A 529 -14.47 18.70 15.85
N ILE A 530 -14.49 19.56 14.82
CA ILE A 530 -15.67 20.34 14.44
C ILE A 530 -16.35 19.88 13.15
N SER A 531 -15.65 19.08 12.33
CA SER A 531 -16.19 18.50 11.09
C SER A 531 -17.08 17.29 11.33
N GLN A 532 -17.97 17.01 10.38
CA GLN A 532 -18.78 15.79 10.34
C GLN A 532 -18.15 14.71 9.45
N PRO A 533 -18.49 13.42 9.67
CA PRO A 533 -18.15 12.36 8.74
C PRO A 533 -18.62 12.66 7.32
N GLY A 534 -17.74 12.45 6.33
CA GLY A 534 -18.05 12.74 4.93
C GLY A 534 -17.65 14.11 4.43
N ASP A 535 -17.39 15.08 5.31
CA ASP A 535 -16.99 16.44 4.95
C ASP A 535 -15.67 16.47 4.13
N ASN A 536 -15.61 17.37 3.15
CA ASN A 536 -14.48 17.57 2.25
C ASN A 536 -13.74 18.90 2.51
N LEU A 537 -12.42 18.88 2.33
CA LEU A 537 -11.51 19.98 2.56
C LEU A 537 -10.81 20.39 1.25
N ILE A 538 -10.80 21.69 0.95
CA ILE A 538 -9.90 22.27 -0.05
C ILE A 538 -8.86 23.16 0.62
N VAL A 539 -7.64 23.16 0.09
CA VAL A 539 -6.52 23.95 0.61
C VAL A 539 -5.70 24.55 -0.53
N ASN A 540 -5.22 25.78 -0.36
CA ASN A 540 -4.33 26.45 -1.32
C ASN A 540 -2.87 25.98 -1.16
N ALA A 541 -2.63 24.67 -1.27
CA ALA A 541 -1.28 24.09 -1.13
C ALA A 541 -0.34 24.55 -2.27
N PRO A 542 0.87 25.05 -2.00
CA PRO A 542 1.76 25.55 -3.04
C PRO A 542 2.17 24.43 -4.01
N CYS A 543 1.72 24.51 -5.26
CA CYS A 543 2.08 23.59 -6.35
C CYS A 543 3.52 23.85 -6.84
N ARG A 544 4.53 23.61 -6.00
CA ARG A 544 5.94 23.75 -6.41
C ARG A 544 6.42 22.61 -7.29
N ILE A 545 5.82 21.44 -7.17
CA ILE A 545 6.02 20.31 -8.08
C ILE A 545 4.62 19.80 -8.45
N PRO A 546 4.29 19.60 -9.74
CA PRO A 546 2.98 19.08 -10.20
C PRO A 546 2.64 17.68 -9.68
N HIS A 547 3.54 17.09 -8.88
CA HIS A 547 3.62 15.69 -8.51
C HIS A 547 3.78 15.48 -6.98
N ASP A 548 3.20 16.32 -6.12
CA ASP A 548 3.29 16.11 -4.66
C ASP A 548 2.05 16.59 -3.89
N ILE A 549 1.43 15.69 -3.13
CA ILE A 549 0.22 15.90 -2.30
C ILE A 549 0.46 15.59 -0.82
N ARG A 550 1.72 15.48 -0.36
CA ARG A 550 2.04 15.08 1.02
C ARG A 550 1.47 16.05 2.07
N LEU A 551 1.32 17.33 1.75
CA LEU A 551 0.73 18.32 2.65
C LEU A 551 -0.76 18.00 2.87
N GLU A 552 -1.51 17.85 1.78
CA GLU A 552 -2.92 17.48 1.77
C GLU A 552 -3.15 16.12 2.42
N SER A 553 -2.26 15.15 2.14
CA SER A 553 -2.26 13.82 2.76
C SER A 553 -2.11 13.91 4.27
N THR A 554 -1.22 14.78 4.75
CA THR A 554 -1.00 15.02 6.19
C THR A 554 -2.20 15.70 6.84
N LEU A 555 -2.78 16.71 6.17
CA LEU A 555 -4.02 17.36 6.62
C LEU A 555 -5.16 16.35 6.72
N ALA A 556 -5.36 15.52 5.69
CA ALA A 556 -6.39 14.49 5.62
C ALA A 556 -6.19 13.43 6.71
N GLY A 557 -4.96 12.95 6.92
CA GLY A 557 -4.66 11.96 7.95
C GLY A 557 -4.88 12.50 9.38
N ILE A 558 -4.58 13.77 9.64
CA ILE A 558 -4.81 14.38 10.96
C ILE A 558 -6.29 14.72 11.19
N SER A 559 -6.94 15.32 10.19
CA SER A 559 -8.32 15.81 10.29
C SER A 559 -9.37 14.71 10.12
N GLY A 560 -9.02 13.64 9.41
CA GLY A 560 -9.96 12.62 8.95
C GLY A 560 -10.92 13.14 7.88
N ARG A 561 -10.53 14.16 7.10
CA ARG A 561 -11.34 14.76 6.03
C ARG A 561 -10.71 14.54 4.67
N ARG A 562 -11.53 14.35 3.63
CA ARG A 562 -11.02 14.15 2.27
C ARG A 562 -10.48 15.45 1.72
N SER A 563 -9.36 15.39 1.02
CA SER A 563 -8.89 16.54 0.28
C SER A 563 -9.45 16.48 -1.13
N VAL A 564 -10.15 17.53 -1.55
CA VAL A 564 -10.75 17.63 -2.90
C VAL A 564 -9.98 18.63 -3.76
N GLY A 565 -10.29 18.62 -5.07
CA GLY A 565 -9.66 19.50 -6.04
C GLY A 565 -8.48 18.88 -6.79
N HIS A 566 -8.41 17.54 -6.84
CA HIS A 566 -7.36 16.78 -7.53
C HIS A 566 -7.91 16.13 -8.81
N SER A 567 -7.09 15.95 -9.83
CA SER A 567 -7.43 15.18 -11.04
C SER A 567 -6.59 13.89 -11.14
N LEU A 568 -7.13 12.92 -11.87
CA LEU A 568 -6.45 11.65 -12.13
C LEU A 568 -5.18 11.88 -12.95
N PRO A 569 -4.13 11.05 -12.77
CA PRO A 569 -2.94 11.08 -13.64
C PRO A 569 -3.34 10.96 -15.11
N TRP A 570 -2.64 11.68 -15.97
CA TRP A 570 -2.95 11.62 -17.40
C TRP A 570 -2.51 10.27 -17.99
N PRO A 571 -3.15 9.76 -19.06
CA PRO A 571 -2.88 8.41 -19.59
C PRO A 571 -1.44 8.15 -20.05
N GLN A 572 -0.70 9.20 -20.40
CA GLN A 572 0.71 9.18 -20.79
C GLN A 572 1.69 9.20 -19.60
N GLU A 573 1.21 9.54 -18.40
CA GLU A 573 2.08 9.60 -17.25
C GLU A 573 2.50 8.19 -16.86
N PRO A 574 3.70 8.02 -16.30
CA PRO A 574 4.15 6.72 -15.84
C PRO A 574 3.08 6.07 -14.96
N VAL A 575 2.82 4.80 -15.24
CA VAL A 575 1.95 3.98 -14.40
C VAL A 575 2.46 4.03 -12.96
N GLY A 576 1.55 4.22 -12.00
CA GLY A 576 1.90 4.37 -10.59
C GLY A 576 2.17 5.81 -10.14
N THR A 577 2.04 6.81 -11.02
CA THR A 577 2.03 8.22 -10.61
C THR A 577 0.80 8.51 -9.72
N PRO A 578 0.98 9.04 -8.50
CA PRO A 578 -0.13 9.50 -7.66
C PRO A 578 -0.95 10.64 -8.31
N PRO A 579 -2.19 10.88 -7.85
CA PRO A 579 -3.04 11.95 -8.37
C PRO A 579 -2.54 13.30 -7.87
N PHE A 580 -1.67 13.93 -8.63
CA PHE A 580 -0.95 15.10 -8.17
C PHE A 580 -1.32 16.41 -8.86
N HIS A 581 -2.14 16.34 -9.91
CA HIS A 581 -2.61 17.53 -10.59
C HIS A 581 -3.74 18.16 -9.80
N ARG A 582 -3.70 19.48 -9.69
CA ARG A 582 -4.90 20.20 -9.30
C ARG A 582 -5.91 20.05 -10.42
N SER A 583 -7.09 19.60 -10.06
CA SER A 583 -8.22 19.62 -10.96
C SER A 583 -8.44 21.05 -11.45
N ALA A 584 -8.77 21.16 -12.72
CA ALA A 584 -8.97 22.46 -13.34
C ALA A 584 -10.11 23.32 -12.69
N PRO A 585 -11.21 22.76 -12.11
CA PRO A 585 -12.13 23.57 -11.31
C PRO A 585 -11.49 24.11 -10.02
N ALA A 586 -10.55 23.39 -9.40
CA ALA A 586 -9.83 23.89 -8.23
C ALA A 586 -8.86 25.04 -8.60
N VAL A 587 -8.20 24.96 -9.76
CA VAL A 587 -7.38 26.06 -10.28
C VAL A 587 -8.24 27.30 -10.51
N ALA A 588 -9.37 27.16 -11.19
CA ALA A 588 -10.32 28.24 -11.41
C ALA A 588 -10.82 28.85 -10.11
N PHE A 589 -11.20 28.02 -9.14
CA PHE A 589 -11.70 28.47 -7.85
C PHE A 589 -10.72 29.35 -7.09
N TRP A 590 -9.42 29.02 -7.10
CA TRP A 590 -8.40 29.83 -6.43
C TRP A 590 -8.06 31.14 -7.18
N GLY A 591 -8.27 31.19 -8.50
CA GLY A 591 -8.14 32.42 -9.28
C GLY A 591 -9.37 33.33 -9.17
N HIS A 592 -10.56 32.74 -9.17
CA HIS A 592 -11.85 33.43 -9.15
C HIS A 592 -12.84 32.67 -8.24
N PRO A 593 -12.87 32.97 -6.93
CA PRO A 593 -13.73 32.25 -6.01
C PRO A 593 -15.20 32.50 -6.32
N SER A 594 -16.00 31.44 -6.35
CA SER A 594 -17.45 31.51 -6.49
C SER A 594 -18.14 30.38 -5.73
N GLU A 595 -19.37 30.62 -5.27
CA GLU A 595 -20.17 29.60 -4.60
C GLU A 595 -20.46 28.41 -5.51
N ALA A 596 -20.65 28.65 -6.81
CA ALA A 596 -20.91 27.60 -7.78
C ALA A 596 -19.73 26.63 -7.91
N LEU A 597 -18.50 27.14 -7.93
CA LEU A 597 -17.28 26.34 -7.95
C LEU A 597 -17.09 25.54 -6.64
N LEU A 598 -17.39 26.14 -5.49
CA LEU A 598 -17.40 25.43 -4.19
C LEU A 598 -18.40 24.28 -4.18
N ALA A 599 -19.61 24.52 -4.69
CA ALA A 599 -20.67 23.52 -4.77
C ALA A 599 -20.26 22.34 -5.66
N GLN A 600 -19.64 22.62 -6.81
CA GLN A 600 -19.18 21.62 -7.77
C GLN A 600 -18.04 20.76 -7.22
N LEU A 601 -17.05 21.39 -6.58
CA LEU A 601 -15.96 20.69 -5.90
C LEU A 601 -16.42 19.96 -4.64
N SER A 602 -17.70 20.13 -4.25
CA SER A 602 -18.31 19.54 -3.06
C SER A 602 -17.53 19.88 -1.79
N VAL A 603 -17.14 21.15 -1.63
CA VAL A 603 -16.30 21.62 -0.51
C VAL A 603 -17.14 22.01 0.70
N ASP A 604 -16.80 21.44 1.87
CA ASP A 604 -17.37 21.84 3.16
C ASP A 604 -16.44 22.79 3.93
N TRP A 605 -15.13 22.60 3.76
CA TRP A 605 -14.11 23.31 4.51
C TRP A 605 -13.07 23.91 3.58
N VAL A 606 -12.74 25.18 3.83
CA VAL A 606 -11.69 25.90 3.11
C VAL A 606 -10.60 26.25 4.10
N LEU A 607 -9.38 25.73 3.87
CA LEU A 607 -8.19 26.14 4.60
C LEU A 607 -7.32 27.02 3.70
N MET A 608 -7.10 28.26 4.12
CA MET A 608 -6.17 29.15 3.44
C MET A 608 -4.90 29.37 4.24
N ARG A 609 -3.79 29.10 3.56
CA ARG A 609 -2.40 29.32 3.97
C ARG A 609 -1.92 30.67 3.39
N PRO A 610 -0.91 31.30 4.02
CA PRO A 610 -0.29 32.51 3.49
C PRO A 610 0.45 32.24 2.17
N GLY A 611 0.51 33.25 1.32
CA GLY A 611 1.31 33.23 0.08
C GLY A 611 0.54 32.98 -1.21
N ALA A 612 -0.77 33.24 -1.22
CA ALA A 612 -1.51 33.39 -2.48
C ALA A 612 -1.33 34.82 -3.03
N ASP A 613 -1.23 34.97 -4.35
CA ASP A 613 -0.98 36.28 -4.98
C ASP A 613 -2.14 37.27 -4.75
N ASN A 614 -3.38 36.76 -4.73
CA ASN A 614 -4.63 37.48 -4.47
C ASN A 614 -5.17 37.27 -3.05
N GLN A 615 -4.30 37.01 -2.07
CA GLN A 615 -4.72 36.54 -0.74
C GLN A 615 -5.74 37.45 -0.05
N ALA A 616 -5.56 38.78 -0.11
CA ALA A 616 -6.47 39.71 0.56
C ALA A 616 -7.90 39.63 -0.02
N GLU A 617 -8.01 39.63 -1.36
CA GLU A 617 -9.28 39.50 -2.07
C GLU A 617 -9.97 38.17 -1.75
N LEU A 618 -9.20 37.08 -1.66
CA LEU A 618 -9.73 35.78 -1.24
C LEU A 618 -10.26 35.80 0.20
N ILE A 619 -9.54 36.43 1.15
CA ILE A 619 -10.00 36.56 2.54
C ILE A 619 -11.33 37.30 2.58
N ASP A 620 -11.41 38.46 1.94
CA ASP A 620 -12.61 39.30 1.95
C ASP A 620 -13.80 38.55 1.35
N TRP A 621 -13.58 37.82 0.25
CA TRP A 621 -14.61 36.99 -0.36
C TRP A 621 -15.08 35.87 0.58
N PHE A 622 -14.17 35.12 1.21
CA PHE A 622 -14.53 34.03 2.12
C PHE A 622 -15.20 34.52 3.41
N ASP A 623 -14.76 35.64 3.96
CA ASP A 623 -15.40 36.23 5.15
C ASP A 623 -16.83 36.68 4.86
N ALA A 624 -17.13 37.07 3.61
CA ALA A 624 -18.49 37.43 3.17
C ALA A 624 -19.40 36.23 2.87
N HIS A 625 -18.86 35.13 2.33
CA HIS A 625 -19.67 34.00 1.81
C HIS A 625 -19.58 32.73 2.67
N CYS A 626 -18.58 32.61 3.54
CA CYS A 626 -18.34 31.42 4.35
C CYS A 626 -18.28 31.76 5.84
N GLN A 627 -18.52 30.76 6.69
CA GLN A 627 -18.45 30.97 8.14
C GLN A 627 -17.01 30.79 8.63
N VAL A 628 -16.39 31.87 9.11
CA VAL A 628 -15.08 31.81 9.78
C VAL A 628 -15.17 30.91 11.01
N LYS A 629 -14.30 29.90 11.09
CA LYS A 629 -14.19 29.00 12.25
C LYS A 629 -12.89 29.19 13.00
N TRP A 630 -11.83 29.62 12.32
CA TRP A 630 -10.55 29.91 12.94
C TRP A 630 -9.70 30.85 12.10
N ALA A 631 -8.90 31.66 12.77
CA ALA A 631 -8.06 32.70 12.22
C ALA A 631 -6.79 32.85 13.06
N GLU A 632 -5.60 32.78 12.45
CA GLU A 632 -4.32 33.05 13.13
C GLU A 632 -3.36 33.73 12.14
N GLY A 633 -3.14 35.04 12.30
CA GLY A 633 -2.36 35.83 11.34
C GLY A 633 -3.02 35.79 9.95
N ASN A 634 -2.27 35.28 8.95
CA ASN A 634 -2.73 35.11 7.57
C ASN A 634 -3.33 33.72 7.29
N TYR A 635 -3.41 32.84 8.28
CA TYR A 635 -4.12 31.57 8.18
C TYR A 635 -5.59 31.75 8.53
N ARG A 636 -6.46 31.05 7.80
CA ARG A 636 -7.90 31.06 7.99
C ARG A 636 -8.50 29.70 7.66
N LEU A 637 -9.50 29.29 8.45
CA LEU A 637 -10.32 28.11 8.20
C LEU A 637 -11.79 28.54 8.20
N TRP A 638 -12.48 28.25 7.11
CA TRP A 638 -13.92 28.51 6.96
C TRP A 638 -14.71 27.23 6.76
N ARG A 639 -15.99 27.31 7.12
CA ARG A 639 -17.02 26.35 6.72
C ARG A 639 -17.88 26.95 5.61
N SER A 640 -17.98 26.25 4.49
CA SER A 640 -18.88 26.60 3.39
C SER A 640 -20.33 26.31 3.80
N PRO A 641 -21.27 27.27 3.65
CA PRO A 641 -22.70 27.01 3.78
C PRO A 641 -23.30 26.46 2.48
N VAL A 642 -22.52 26.41 1.39
CA VAL A 642 -23.02 26.11 0.05
C VAL A 642 -23.32 24.60 -0.07
N PRO A 643 -24.55 24.21 -0.41
CA PRO A 643 -24.89 22.80 -0.59
C PRO A 643 -24.14 22.19 -1.78
N HIS A 644 -23.70 20.94 -1.63
CA HIS A 644 -23.03 20.22 -2.71
C HIS A 644 -23.92 20.09 -3.96
N ARG A 645 -23.34 20.35 -5.13
CA ARG A 645 -23.96 20.13 -6.43
C ARG A 645 -22.93 19.47 -7.36
N PRO A 646 -22.66 18.18 -7.19
CA PRO A 646 -21.74 17.47 -8.07
C PRO A 646 -22.26 17.53 -9.51
N LEU A 647 -21.34 17.54 -10.47
CA LEU A 647 -21.70 17.36 -11.87
C LEU A 647 -22.27 15.96 -12.08
N VAL A 648 -23.49 15.89 -12.61
CA VAL A 648 -24.27 14.68 -12.84
C VAL A 648 -23.97 14.08 -14.21
N GLY A 649 -23.59 14.91 -15.19
CA GLY A 649 -23.21 14.48 -16.54
C GLY A 649 -23.44 15.54 -17.60
N VAL A 650 -23.41 15.11 -18.87
CA VAL A 650 -23.75 15.94 -20.03
C VAL A 650 -25.24 15.80 -20.33
N SER A 651 -25.93 16.92 -20.40
CA SER A 651 -27.34 16.99 -20.77
C SER A 651 -27.50 16.77 -22.27
N SER A 652 -28.57 16.08 -22.67
CA SER A 652 -28.96 15.99 -24.09
C SER A 652 -29.61 17.29 -24.60
N GLN A 653 -29.90 18.24 -23.72
CA GLN A 653 -30.44 19.55 -24.08
C GLN A 653 -29.31 20.54 -24.37
N PRO A 654 -29.44 21.39 -25.40
CA PRO A 654 -28.44 22.41 -25.67
C PRO A 654 -28.43 23.51 -24.60
N SER A 655 -27.31 24.23 -24.53
CA SER A 655 -27.16 25.45 -23.73
C SER A 655 -28.29 26.45 -24.02
N ARG A 656 -28.78 27.12 -22.98
CA ARG A 656 -29.76 28.22 -23.13
C ARG A 656 -29.08 29.60 -23.17
N ALA A 657 -27.80 29.66 -22.78
CA ALA A 657 -27.00 30.85 -22.81
C ALA A 657 -26.14 30.93 -24.08
N ASP A 658 -25.84 32.14 -24.52
CA ASP A 658 -24.86 32.37 -25.58
C ASP A 658 -23.44 32.04 -25.08
N PRO A 659 -22.73 31.11 -25.73
CA PRO A 659 -21.38 30.75 -25.31
C PRO A 659 -20.38 31.88 -25.53
N PRO A 660 -19.37 32.02 -24.65
CA PRO A 660 -18.26 32.93 -24.86
C PRO A 660 -17.54 32.56 -26.16
N ARG A 661 -16.95 33.55 -26.82
CA ARG A 661 -16.16 33.31 -28.04
C ARG A 661 -14.72 32.99 -27.66
N PHE A 662 -14.09 32.13 -28.42
CA PHE A 662 -12.66 31.91 -28.32
C PHE A 662 -11.92 33.09 -28.95
N LYS A 663 -11.02 33.71 -28.18
CA LYS A 663 -10.13 34.79 -28.62
C LYS A 663 -8.86 34.22 -29.27
N THR A 664 -8.25 33.24 -28.62
CA THR A 664 -7.06 32.53 -29.11
C THR A 664 -7.20 31.05 -28.82
N VAL A 665 -7.03 30.20 -29.84
CA VAL A 665 -6.96 28.74 -29.74
C VAL A 665 -5.89 28.27 -30.74
N PRO A 666 -4.96 27.38 -30.37
CA PRO A 666 -4.02 26.83 -31.33
C PRO A 666 -4.73 25.90 -32.33
N ASP A 667 -4.46 26.06 -33.63
CA ASP A 667 -5.01 25.17 -34.69
C ASP A 667 -4.52 23.73 -34.55
N SER A 668 -3.31 23.56 -34.01
CA SER A 668 -2.76 22.25 -33.68
C SER A 668 -1.98 22.28 -32.38
N VAL A 669 -2.04 21.16 -31.68
CA VAL A 669 -1.43 20.95 -30.37
C VAL A 669 -0.82 19.56 -30.33
N TYR A 670 0.10 19.30 -29.40
CA TYR A 670 0.64 17.95 -29.24
C TYR A 670 -0.24 17.16 -28.28
N THR A 671 -0.29 15.84 -28.45
CA THR A 671 -0.92 14.94 -27.46
C THR A 671 -0.33 15.21 -26.09
N ALA A 672 -1.16 15.14 -25.06
CA ALA A 672 -0.70 15.06 -23.67
C ALA A 672 0.10 16.29 -23.17
N THR A 673 -0.18 17.49 -23.69
CA THR A 673 0.52 18.73 -23.30
C THR A 673 -0.46 19.79 -22.81
N PRO A 674 -0.09 20.56 -21.78
CA PRO A 674 -0.82 21.77 -21.46
C PRO A 674 -0.71 22.76 -22.64
N PHE A 675 -1.80 23.42 -22.97
CA PHE A 675 -1.86 24.54 -23.88
C PHE A 675 -2.76 25.62 -23.30
N GLU A 676 -2.49 26.85 -23.71
CA GLU A 676 -3.29 28.00 -23.31
C GLU A 676 -4.22 28.40 -24.45
N PHE A 677 -5.43 28.79 -24.09
CA PHE A 677 -6.40 29.43 -24.97
C PHE A 677 -7.09 30.55 -24.19
N SER A 678 -7.87 31.41 -24.84
CA SER A 678 -8.60 32.47 -24.12
C SER A 678 -10.02 32.66 -24.63
N LEU A 679 -10.91 33.09 -23.74
CA LEU A 679 -12.33 33.32 -24.00
C LEU A 679 -12.69 34.81 -23.84
N GLU A 680 -13.78 35.24 -24.48
CA GLU A 680 -14.44 36.53 -24.23
C GLU A 680 -15.22 36.53 -22.91
N PRO A 681 -15.18 37.63 -22.12
CA PRO A 681 -15.85 37.72 -20.81
C PRO A 681 -17.30 37.28 -20.87
N SER A 682 -17.70 36.51 -19.86
CA SER A 682 -19.04 35.92 -19.78
C SER A 682 -19.53 35.94 -18.35
N THR A 683 -20.82 36.18 -18.18
CA THR A 683 -21.50 36.12 -16.88
C THR A 683 -21.91 34.71 -16.47
N GLY A 684 -21.82 33.74 -17.38
CA GLY A 684 -22.18 32.34 -17.15
C GLY A 684 -21.00 31.49 -16.70
N LEU A 685 -21.31 30.38 -16.03
CA LEU A 685 -20.34 29.35 -15.69
C LEU A 685 -20.20 28.41 -16.90
N TRP A 686 -19.03 28.41 -17.53
CA TRP A 686 -18.77 27.58 -18.71
C TRP A 686 -17.74 26.52 -18.40
N ALA A 687 -17.94 25.33 -18.94
CA ALA A 687 -16.97 24.26 -19.02
C ALA A 687 -16.48 24.13 -20.47
N TRP A 688 -15.35 23.46 -20.67
CA TRP A 688 -14.94 22.99 -21.98
C TRP A 688 -14.45 21.56 -21.94
N GLY A 689 -14.37 20.93 -23.10
CA GLY A 689 -13.78 19.61 -23.23
C GLY A 689 -13.52 19.24 -24.69
N PHE A 690 -12.70 18.22 -24.88
CA PHE A 690 -12.40 17.67 -26.19
C PHE A 690 -13.37 16.54 -26.53
N VAL A 691 -14.08 16.67 -27.64
CA VAL A 691 -14.86 15.59 -28.25
C VAL A 691 -14.11 15.14 -29.50
N LYS A 692 -13.93 13.85 -29.72
CA LYS A 692 -13.30 13.38 -30.96
C LYS A 692 -14.21 13.75 -32.14
N ALA A 693 -13.62 14.25 -33.23
CA ALA A 693 -14.42 14.67 -34.37
C ALA A 693 -15.29 13.51 -34.90
N GLY A 694 -16.60 13.74 -35.01
CA GLY A 694 -17.58 12.73 -35.41
C GLY A 694 -18.26 11.98 -34.25
N ASP A 695 -17.76 12.10 -33.02
CA ASP A 695 -18.42 11.56 -31.84
C ASP A 695 -19.41 12.61 -31.24
N GLY A 696 -20.45 12.14 -30.55
CA GLY A 696 -21.42 13.01 -29.88
C GLY A 696 -20.90 13.54 -28.54
N PRO A 697 -21.47 14.64 -28.01
CA PRO A 697 -21.07 15.22 -26.72
C PRO A 697 -21.23 14.26 -25.53
N GLU A 698 -22.02 13.20 -25.67
CA GLU A 698 -22.13 12.08 -24.72
C GLU A 698 -20.87 11.19 -24.65
N SER A 699 -19.98 11.26 -25.64
CA SER A 699 -18.69 10.56 -25.65
C SER A 699 -17.58 11.33 -24.92
N LEU A 700 -17.93 12.46 -24.28
CA LEU A 700 -17.00 13.30 -23.55
C LEU A 700 -16.48 12.53 -22.33
N ASP A 701 -15.33 11.87 -22.48
CA ASP A 701 -14.53 11.41 -21.35
C ASP A 701 -13.99 12.66 -20.65
N LEU A 702 -14.69 13.02 -19.59
CA LEU A 702 -14.71 14.33 -18.97
C LEU A 702 -13.41 14.55 -18.18
N HIS A 703 -12.33 14.87 -18.90
CA HIS A 703 -11.01 14.86 -18.30
C HIS A 703 -10.63 16.13 -17.53
N GLU A 704 -11.33 17.26 -17.69
CA GLU A 704 -11.26 18.41 -16.78
C GLU A 704 -12.31 19.48 -17.14
N VAL A 705 -13.23 19.79 -16.22
CA VAL A 705 -14.12 20.96 -16.32
C VAL A 705 -13.41 22.14 -15.73
N VAL A 706 -13.10 23.16 -16.52
CA VAL A 706 -12.74 24.45 -15.96
C VAL A 706 -13.93 25.37 -16.04
N CYS A 707 -14.25 26.00 -14.92
CA CYS A 707 -15.19 27.10 -14.88
C CYS A 707 -14.47 28.42 -15.07
N TRP A 708 -14.99 29.28 -15.95
CA TRP A 708 -14.30 30.51 -16.32
C TRP A 708 -15.08 31.76 -15.96
N THR A 709 -14.38 32.79 -15.45
CA THR A 709 -14.94 34.12 -15.20
C THR A 709 -14.06 35.30 -15.63
N ASP A 710 -12.78 35.12 -16.00
CA ASP A 710 -11.97 36.02 -16.87
C ASP A 710 -10.53 35.49 -16.98
N GLY A 711 -9.79 35.75 -18.08
CA GLY A 711 -8.34 35.40 -18.22
C GLY A 711 -7.98 34.19 -19.11
N PRO A 712 -6.67 33.85 -19.24
CA PRO A 712 -6.19 32.72 -20.04
C PRO A 712 -6.62 31.38 -19.42
N CYS A 713 -7.13 30.49 -20.26
CA CYS A 713 -7.58 29.16 -19.93
C CYS A 713 -6.44 28.17 -20.18
N LEU A 714 -6.12 27.33 -19.19
CA LEU A 714 -5.19 26.21 -19.35
C LEU A 714 -5.99 24.94 -19.62
N ALA A 715 -5.63 24.21 -20.67
CA ALA A 715 -6.21 22.91 -20.98
C ALA A 715 -5.12 21.89 -21.27
N VAL A 716 -5.46 20.62 -21.06
CA VAL A 716 -4.60 19.48 -21.42
C VAL A 716 -5.21 18.80 -22.62
N THR A 717 -4.39 18.55 -23.63
CA THR A 717 -4.83 17.91 -24.86
C THR A 717 -5.07 16.41 -24.67
N PRO A 718 -5.93 15.79 -25.49
CA PRO A 718 -6.13 14.35 -25.49
C PRO A 718 -4.81 13.57 -25.60
N PRO A 719 -4.71 12.38 -24.99
CA PRO A 719 -3.51 11.54 -25.02
C PRO A 719 -3.31 10.83 -26.37
N ILE A 720 -4.27 10.96 -27.27
CA ILE A 720 -4.30 10.30 -28.57
C ILE A 720 -4.30 11.35 -29.67
N SER A 721 -3.54 11.08 -30.73
CA SER A 721 -3.52 11.95 -31.90
C SER A 721 -4.81 11.80 -32.71
N GLY A 722 -5.25 12.88 -33.32
CA GLY A 722 -6.42 12.91 -34.18
C GLY A 722 -7.04 14.30 -34.26
N THR A 723 -8.15 14.38 -34.96
CA THR A 723 -8.95 15.60 -35.01
C THR A 723 -9.95 15.57 -33.86
N PHE A 724 -9.94 16.63 -33.06
CA PHE A 724 -10.87 16.83 -31.96
C PHE A 724 -11.60 18.15 -32.15
N GLU A 725 -12.72 18.27 -31.45
CA GLU A 725 -13.49 19.48 -31.30
C GLU A 725 -13.38 19.94 -29.85
N LEU A 726 -12.80 21.12 -29.65
CA LEU A 726 -12.88 21.82 -28.39
C LEU A 726 -14.27 22.45 -28.29
N ARG A 727 -15.11 21.92 -27.39
CA ARG A 727 -16.50 22.37 -27.20
C ARG A 727 -16.67 23.08 -25.87
N LEU A 728 -17.57 24.06 -25.85
CA LEU A 728 -18.03 24.74 -24.63
C LEU A 728 -19.34 24.12 -24.14
N PHE A 729 -19.52 24.11 -22.82
CA PHE A 729 -20.74 23.63 -22.16
C PHE A 729 -21.18 24.65 -21.12
N GLU A 730 -22.47 25.00 -21.10
CA GLU A 730 -23.06 25.78 -19.99
C GLU A 730 -23.14 24.86 -18.76
N VAL A 731 -22.59 25.29 -17.63
CA VAL A 731 -22.70 24.58 -16.35
C VAL A 731 -23.91 25.11 -15.60
N ARG A 732 -24.99 24.32 -15.52
CA ARG A 732 -26.22 24.72 -14.82
C ARG A 732 -26.83 23.54 -14.10
N ASP A 733 -27.30 23.74 -12.86
CA ASP A 733 -28.00 22.71 -12.06
C ASP A 733 -27.25 21.37 -11.94
N GLY A 734 -25.91 21.41 -11.95
CA GLY A 734 -25.08 20.21 -11.93
C GLY A 734 -25.00 19.46 -13.26
N TRP A 735 -25.45 20.02 -14.37
CA TRP A 735 -25.33 19.43 -15.72
C TRP A 735 -24.48 20.29 -16.64
N LEU A 736 -23.79 19.63 -17.58
CA LEU A 736 -23.13 20.28 -18.71
C LEU A 736 -24.09 20.32 -19.90
N TYR A 737 -24.51 21.49 -20.33
CA TYR A 737 -25.36 21.65 -21.51
C TYR A 737 -24.48 21.98 -22.73
N PRO A 738 -24.40 21.09 -23.73
CA PRO A 738 -23.55 21.31 -24.91
C PRO A 738 -23.97 22.57 -25.67
N THR A 739 -22.98 23.29 -26.17
CA THR A 739 -23.19 24.38 -27.13
C THR A 739 -23.05 23.86 -28.55
N GLU A 740 -23.63 24.58 -29.51
CA GLU A 740 -23.41 24.30 -30.94
C GLU A 740 -22.01 24.72 -31.42
N ARG A 741 -21.26 25.47 -30.60
CA ARG A 741 -19.93 25.95 -30.96
C ARG A 741 -18.86 24.91 -30.63
N ALA A 742 -18.17 24.48 -31.67
CA ALA A 742 -17.03 23.58 -31.62
C ALA A 742 -15.86 24.22 -32.36
N PHE A 743 -14.65 24.08 -31.81
CA PHE A 743 -13.42 24.55 -32.44
C PHE A 743 -12.58 23.34 -32.81
N PRO A 744 -12.38 23.06 -34.12
CA PRO A 744 -11.56 21.94 -34.53
C PRO A 744 -10.11 22.19 -34.12
N ILE A 745 -9.50 21.20 -33.48
CA ILE A 745 -8.11 21.18 -33.07
C ILE A 745 -7.48 19.89 -33.58
N GLU A 746 -6.35 20.02 -34.26
CA GLU A 746 -5.53 18.87 -34.63
C GLU A 746 -4.59 18.51 -33.47
N VAL A 747 -4.77 17.33 -32.88
CA VAL A 747 -3.89 16.80 -31.84
C VAL A 747 -2.85 15.90 -32.50
N LYS A 748 -1.60 16.35 -32.52
CA LYS A 748 -0.46 15.66 -33.15
C LYS A 748 0.24 14.76 -32.15
N ALA A 749 0.62 13.55 -32.58
CA ALA A 749 1.42 12.67 -31.74
C ALA A 749 2.74 13.37 -31.36
N ARG A 750 3.08 13.36 -30.07
CA ARG A 750 4.37 13.88 -29.64
C ARG A 750 5.48 12.95 -30.13
N ALA A 751 6.45 13.48 -30.89
CA ALA A 751 7.66 12.75 -31.20
C ALA A 751 8.43 12.52 -29.90
N PHE A 752 8.36 11.32 -29.34
CA PHE A 752 9.19 10.95 -28.20
C PHE A 752 10.63 10.91 -28.68
N VAL A 753 11.36 12.01 -28.46
CA VAL A 753 12.82 11.95 -28.45
C VAL A 753 13.17 11.17 -27.20
N VAL A 754 13.44 9.87 -27.36
CA VAL A 754 14.04 9.03 -26.33
C VAL A 754 15.40 9.68 -26.03
N ARG A 755 15.49 10.38 -24.89
CA ARG A 755 16.77 10.81 -24.33
C ARG A 755 17.29 9.75 -23.39
#